data_AF-A0A975G596-F1
#
_entry.id   AF-A0A975G596-F1
#
_cell.length_a   1.000
_cell.length_b   1.000
_cell.length_c   1.000
_cell.angle_alpha   90.00
_cell.angle_beta   90.00
_cell.angle_gamma   90.00
#
_symmetry.space_group_name_H-M   'P 1'
#
loop_
_entity.id
_entity.type
_entity.pdbx_description
1 polymer ?
#
loop_
_entity_poly.entity_id
_entity_poly.type
_entity_poly.pdbx_seq_one_letter_code
_entity_poly.pdbx_strand_id
1 'polypeptide(L)'
;MKKKPSNLWFKSPLLSACIVLGLSLHAGAANYEWQTAGTNDTWSTAGGDANWFIAGAGPLAAWADGNAAVFNATTDATVTVSGTVAPTAVTFGTGWANNFTLTGGTIAFGGATGSIDSSAVGTVGGRQLKILSAITGTAGLMINSHGDLTAGGGGNGAYLQLGGNNSGLTGGIAVTGGLIDLTAANSVGANTLTFSNGGGILNAQHGAIILTNPITVSTAGTVRTWSNSIFNLTGLISGSGTLAFTDGGVTTLGSATGAGGTAVNTAANTFGGKISVGGGKLGITGDSALGTPPASFQADNITISNNATFMNMSQATSATNFGAGFDVTLNANRGITLGTGGATFQIGYGKTFTVNGAITGVGNLTKPDGGTLVLNDAITYTGNTGVTGGTLTFNPPGNLTKGGTVTVAVGSALNWAPTGRTLTLSGTGNTFTGELRISGVGSTIDIGANNVTFNGAGGTGLRYAAASGTGTVNATGGGKLILGTTGVAPAGDDWGATNVNGTLLINAVIDGPAGKTYENYGGGAGGTTIFAVNNTYLGDTYVSDGTLQIGTGGTTGSIGAGVLGVNGGKTFAVNRADAVTLTQNVILVGAAGNSNFTVADGAAATDLTLSGVVSGTREFWKRGLGTLALTNSNTYTGSTVLVDGILDLNTLGNGATPGANGTGGIFIAQAGTPATLRYSGPTASTDKIGANALQGTGANTIIEIPNAATTLTITSPLGQNGAGKGFTKTGAGSLVLANDSTYTGPTVVNTGTLQLGNGGATGTLGGGAVTNNGKLVFNRSGITTVAGVISGSGSLEQTSGTLSLTGANTYTGETTVTGGTLSLANAFLDDASTVRIATGGVLDLQHGASDTVDKLFINGVQQAAGVYDSTNSGGFITGSGSLNVTGVPTDPYVAWASAKGLTSGVNDAKGDDPDHDGLNNLIEFAFDGNPLSGASDQRIFTKVATVNGSPALTLTLPVRVGTSFPPSVGELVSGPGSVIYHIQGSVDLVNWALDVDEVPAGDVAAVQAGIANPETGWINRSFYIPGSDPSGTPECFIRAKATE
;
A
#
# COMPACT_ATOMS: atom_id res chain seq x y z
N MET A 1 67.67 22.03 43.79
CA MET A 1 69.01 21.55 44.17
C MET A 1 69.10 21.33 45.68
N LYS A 2 70.03 20.47 46.10
CA LYS A 2 70.28 19.92 47.43
C LYS A 2 70.65 20.94 48.53
N LYS A 3 70.52 20.46 49.78
CA LYS A 3 71.31 20.79 51.00
C LYS A 3 70.92 22.03 51.85
N LYS A 4 70.15 21.75 52.90
CA LYS A 4 70.48 21.91 54.34
C LYS A 4 71.98 22.25 54.63
N PRO A 5 72.25 23.01 55.72
CA PRO A 5 72.35 22.35 57.02
C PRO A 5 71.18 22.74 57.94
N SER A 6 70.04 22.10 57.67
CA SER A 6 69.16 21.45 58.65
C SER A 6 68.61 22.26 59.81
N ASN A 7 67.46 22.92 59.60
CA ASN A 7 66.43 23.18 60.63
C ASN A 7 66.93 24.11 61.79
N LEU A 8 66.16 24.63 62.76
CA LEU A 8 64.76 24.64 63.16
C LEU A 8 64.61 25.83 64.16
N TRP A 9 63.60 26.70 63.96
CA TRP A 9 62.70 27.34 64.94
C TRP A 9 63.21 28.04 66.23
N PHE A 10 62.73 29.28 66.45
CA PHE A 10 62.25 29.75 67.76
C PHE A 10 61.04 30.70 67.64
N LYS A 11 60.18 30.59 68.66
CA LYS A 11 58.81 31.09 68.84
C LYS A 11 58.82 32.25 69.84
N SER A 12 58.00 33.29 69.67
CA SER A 12 57.59 34.19 70.76
C SER A 12 56.44 35.11 70.31
N PRO A 13 55.46 35.45 71.18
CA PRO A 13 54.06 35.66 70.81
C PRO A 13 53.59 37.13 70.88
N LEU A 14 52.38 37.36 70.38
CA LEU A 14 51.43 38.45 70.69
C LEU A 14 51.14 39.44 69.54
N LEU A 15 49.89 39.30 69.07
CA LEU A 15 48.92 40.31 68.60
C LEU A 15 49.24 41.23 67.40
N SER A 16 48.41 41.00 66.38
CA SER A 16 47.52 41.95 65.72
C SER A 16 48.06 42.98 64.73
N ALA A 17 47.73 42.68 63.46
CA ALA A 17 47.21 43.58 62.45
C ALA A 17 47.87 44.97 62.33
N CYS A 18 48.68 45.15 61.29
CA CYS A 18 48.84 46.47 60.68
C CYS A 18 48.80 46.38 59.16
N ILE A 19 47.88 47.17 58.64
CA ILE A 19 47.59 47.51 57.25
C ILE A 19 48.82 48.12 56.60
N VAL A 20 49.19 47.65 55.40
CA VAL A 20 50.13 48.36 54.53
C VAL A 20 49.32 49.40 53.75
N LEU A 21 49.39 50.65 54.23
CA LEU A 21 48.99 51.85 53.50
C LEU A 21 50.07 52.15 52.44
N GLY A 22 49.74 51.89 51.17
CA GLY A 22 50.44 52.49 50.05
C GLY A 22 49.96 53.93 49.89
N LEU A 23 50.76 54.88 50.38
CA LEU A 23 50.59 56.30 50.11
C LEU A 23 51.04 56.60 48.67
N SER A 24 50.13 57.07 47.83
CA SER A 24 50.46 57.77 46.58
C SER A 24 49.74 59.12 46.64
N LEU A 25 50.47 60.19 46.93
CA LEU A 25 49.95 61.56 46.81
C LEU A 25 49.79 61.87 45.31
N HIS A 26 48.57 61.70 44.81
CA HIS A 26 48.07 62.52 43.71
C HIS A 26 47.58 63.83 44.31
N ALA A 27 47.87 64.96 43.67
CA ALA A 27 47.15 66.21 43.91
C ALA A 27 45.67 65.95 43.55
N GLY A 28 44.89 65.54 44.54
CA GLY A 28 43.51 65.11 44.35
C GLY A 28 42.63 66.33 44.07
N ALA A 29 41.84 66.25 42.99
CA ALA A 29 40.70 67.12 42.77
C ALA A 29 39.84 67.17 44.05
N ALA A 30 39.37 68.36 44.44
CA ALA A 30 38.49 68.46 45.59
C ALA A 30 37.17 67.74 45.27
N ASN A 31 36.69 66.89 46.16
CA ASN A 31 35.36 66.30 46.03
C ASN A 31 34.32 67.34 46.46
N TYR A 32 33.46 67.72 45.53
CA TYR A 32 32.33 68.60 45.76
C TYR A 32 31.13 67.72 46.14
N GLU A 33 30.71 67.78 47.40
CA GLU A 33 29.57 67.03 47.93
C GLU A 33 28.29 67.86 47.88
N TRP A 34 27.21 67.26 47.38
CA TRP A 34 25.87 67.82 47.33
C TRP A 34 25.04 67.26 48.50
N GLN A 35 24.59 68.11 49.43
CA GLN A 35 23.96 67.71 50.70
C GLN A 35 22.56 68.30 50.97
N THR A 36 21.99 69.16 50.11
CA THR A 36 20.75 69.88 50.42
C THR A 36 19.51 69.26 49.77
N ALA A 37 18.52 68.92 50.59
CA ALA A 37 17.26 68.31 50.18
C ALA A 37 16.25 69.37 49.66
N GLY A 38 16.40 69.77 48.41
CA GLY A 38 15.36 70.45 47.61
C GLY A 38 14.93 69.55 46.46
N THR A 39 13.62 69.42 46.21
CA THR A 39 13.09 68.48 45.21
C THR A 39 13.38 68.86 43.75
N ASN A 40 13.94 70.06 43.46
CA ASN A 40 14.25 70.57 42.11
C ASN A 40 15.37 71.64 42.13
N ASP A 41 16.64 71.24 42.21
CA ASP A 41 17.81 72.16 42.26
C ASP A 41 18.56 72.27 40.92
N THR A 42 19.46 73.27 40.77
CA THR A 42 20.26 73.46 39.55
C THR A 42 21.73 73.10 39.77
N TRP A 43 22.34 72.38 38.82
CA TRP A 43 23.80 72.19 38.73
C TRP A 43 24.34 73.11 37.65
N SER A 44 25.03 74.17 38.07
CA SER A 44 25.49 75.26 37.20
C SER A 44 26.87 75.77 37.61
N THR A 45 27.65 76.26 36.62
CA THR A 45 28.88 77.04 36.83
C THR A 45 28.61 78.53 37.07
N ALA A 46 27.38 79.01 36.81
CA ALA A 46 26.95 80.36 37.16
C ALA A 46 26.66 80.46 38.66
N GLY A 47 27.28 81.41 39.37
CA GLY A 47 27.12 81.53 40.83
C GLY A 47 25.71 81.90 41.28
N GLY A 48 25.25 81.29 42.38
CA GLY A 48 23.92 81.51 42.96
C GLY A 48 23.33 80.32 43.73
N ASP A 49 23.84 79.11 43.52
CA ASP A 49 23.30 77.86 44.09
C ASP A 49 24.17 77.35 45.25
N ALA A 50 23.66 77.41 46.49
CA ALA A 50 24.41 77.10 47.73
C ALA A 50 24.49 75.59 48.10
N ASN A 51 24.34 74.70 47.11
CA ASN A 51 24.08 73.28 47.32
C ASN A 51 25.33 72.39 47.35
N TRP A 52 26.52 72.96 47.13
CA TRP A 52 27.79 72.23 47.05
C TRP A 52 28.69 72.55 48.24
N PHE A 53 29.42 71.56 48.75
CA PHE A 53 30.41 71.72 49.81
C PHE A 53 31.70 71.03 49.36
N ILE A 54 32.86 71.57 49.71
CA ILE A 54 34.09 70.76 49.64
C ILE A 54 34.14 69.92 50.89
N ALA A 55 34.39 68.62 50.75
CA ALA A 55 34.59 67.72 51.89
C ALA A 55 35.59 68.33 52.89
N GLY A 56 35.09 68.77 54.05
CA GLY A 56 35.88 69.40 55.11
C GLY A 56 36.12 70.92 55.05
N ALA A 57 35.56 71.68 54.09
CA ALA A 57 35.84 73.12 53.94
C ALA A 57 34.62 74.07 53.90
N GLY A 58 33.39 73.57 54.12
CA GLY A 58 32.18 74.40 54.25
C GLY A 58 31.41 74.65 52.92
N PRO A 59 30.26 75.34 52.96
CA PRO A 59 29.37 75.57 51.81
C PRO A 59 30.01 76.44 50.74
N LEU A 60 29.71 76.13 49.48
CA LEU A 60 30.07 76.88 48.29
C LEU A 60 28.81 77.39 47.57
N ALA A 61 28.95 78.53 46.90
CA ALA A 61 27.86 79.19 46.15
C ALA A 61 27.76 78.78 44.66
N ALA A 62 28.69 77.94 44.17
CA ALA A 62 28.73 77.48 42.78
C ALA A 62 29.57 76.21 42.61
N TRP A 63 29.28 75.42 41.57
CA TRP A 63 30.13 74.30 41.12
C TRP A 63 31.37 74.81 40.38
N ALA A 64 32.52 74.15 40.57
CA ALA A 64 33.75 74.42 39.82
C ALA A 64 34.16 73.21 38.97
N ASP A 65 34.25 73.42 37.66
CA ASP A 65 34.69 72.41 36.70
C ASP A 65 36.10 71.86 37.00
N GLY A 66 36.36 70.63 36.57
CA GLY A 66 37.60 69.90 36.87
C GLY A 66 37.62 69.19 38.23
N ASN A 67 36.53 69.24 39.00
CA ASN A 67 36.37 68.54 40.28
C ASN A 67 35.43 67.34 40.18
N ALA A 68 35.46 66.46 41.18
CA ALA A 68 34.55 65.31 41.25
C ALA A 68 33.25 65.71 41.97
N ALA A 69 32.10 65.37 41.37
CA ALA A 69 30.78 65.62 41.94
C ALA A 69 30.36 64.41 42.77
N VAL A 70 29.98 64.62 44.02
CA VAL A 70 29.49 63.56 44.91
C VAL A 70 28.08 63.91 45.37
N PHE A 71 27.09 63.11 45.03
CA PHE A 71 25.70 63.30 45.43
C PHE A 71 25.33 62.41 46.63
N ASN A 72 24.89 63.01 47.74
CA ASN A 72 24.56 62.31 49.00
C ASN A 72 23.07 62.48 49.42
N ALA A 73 22.17 62.58 48.46
CA ALA A 73 20.76 63.00 48.61
C ALA A 73 19.83 61.97 49.30
N THR A 74 19.46 62.13 50.57
CA THR A 74 18.59 61.17 51.29
C THR A 74 17.11 61.13 50.88
N THR A 75 16.65 62.04 50.01
CA THR A 75 15.28 62.10 49.46
C THR A 75 15.26 62.15 47.93
N ASP A 76 14.16 61.69 47.30
CA ASP A 76 14.03 61.70 45.83
C ASP A 76 14.22 63.12 45.32
N ALA A 77 15.05 63.30 44.28
CA ALA A 77 15.44 64.63 43.81
C ALA A 77 15.64 64.67 42.29
N THR A 78 15.29 65.81 41.70
CA THR A 78 15.65 66.16 40.32
C THR A 78 16.62 67.33 40.33
N VAL A 79 17.79 67.17 39.72
CA VAL A 79 18.76 68.24 39.54
C VAL A 79 18.82 68.61 38.06
N THR A 80 18.53 69.88 37.77
CA THR A 80 18.61 70.43 36.42
C THR A 80 20.03 70.91 36.14
N VAL A 81 20.75 70.26 35.24
CA VAL A 81 22.02 70.78 34.71
C VAL A 81 21.70 72.02 33.87
N SER A 82 22.29 73.17 34.18
CA SER A 82 22.14 74.39 33.39
C SER A 82 23.42 74.64 32.59
N GLY A 83 23.31 74.74 31.27
CA GLY A 83 24.47 74.89 30.38
C GLY A 83 25.31 73.62 30.27
N THR A 84 26.64 73.76 30.34
CA THR A 84 27.59 72.64 30.36
C THR A 84 28.39 72.65 31.66
N VAL A 85 28.43 71.52 32.35
CA VAL A 85 29.24 71.29 33.56
C VAL A 85 30.27 70.21 33.27
N ALA A 86 31.50 70.37 33.74
CA ALA A 86 32.63 69.49 33.40
C ALA A 86 33.27 68.82 34.62
N PRO A 87 32.62 67.81 35.23
CA PRO A 87 33.20 67.03 36.32
C PRO A 87 34.29 66.06 35.86
N THR A 88 35.22 65.72 36.75
CA THR A 88 36.19 64.63 36.54
C THR A 88 35.59 63.26 36.84
N ALA A 89 34.65 63.19 37.78
CA ALA A 89 33.84 62.01 38.10
C ALA A 89 32.50 62.46 38.69
N VAL A 90 31.49 61.62 38.56
CA VAL A 90 30.22 61.78 39.27
C VAL A 90 30.00 60.54 40.13
N THR A 91 29.93 60.72 41.44
CA THR A 91 29.77 59.65 42.41
C THR A 91 28.46 59.84 43.16
N PHE A 92 27.71 58.76 43.34
CA PHE A 92 26.56 58.73 44.23
C PHE A 92 26.96 57.97 45.49
N GLY A 93 26.95 58.65 46.65
CA GLY A 93 27.38 58.07 47.91
C GLY A 93 26.35 57.10 48.50
N THR A 94 26.59 56.57 49.69
CA THR A 94 25.82 55.44 50.26
C THR A 94 24.41 55.80 50.75
N GLY A 95 24.08 57.09 50.86
CA GLY A 95 22.87 57.60 51.51
C GLY A 95 21.75 58.09 50.59
N TRP A 96 21.78 57.80 49.28
CA TRP A 96 20.83 58.41 48.35
C TRP A 96 19.44 57.73 48.28
N ALA A 97 18.44 58.48 47.82
CA ALA A 97 17.03 58.10 47.76
C ALA A 97 16.63 57.13 46.64
N ASN A 98 15.33 56.84 46.54
CA ASN A 98 14.80 55.84 45.62
C ASN A 98 14.73 56.34 44.17
N ASN A 99 14.64 57.64 43.90
CA ASN A 99 14.67 58.20 42.55
C ASN A 99 15.49 59.49 42.51
N PHE A 100 16.60 59.46 41.76
CA PHE A 100 17.44 60.64 41.53
C PHE A 100 17.57 60.91 40.04
N THR A 101 17.28 62.13 39.59
CA THR A 101 17.26 62.49 38.16
C THR A 101 18.17 63.68 37.87
N LEU A 102 19.15 63.53 36.98
CA LEU A 102 19.90 64.63 36.37
C LEU A 102 19.28 64.96 35.00
N THR A 103 18.77 66.17 34.80
CA THR A 103 18.07 66.55 33.56
C THR A 103 18.51 67.91 33.03
N GLY A 104 18.22 68.26 31.78
CA GLY A 104 18.55 69.56 31.19
C GLY A 104 19.81 69.54 30.33
N GLY A 105 20.82 70.30 30.75
CA GLY A 105 22.05 70.64 30.01
C GLY A 105 23.02 69.48 29.74
N THR A 106 24.31 69.80 29.62
CA THR A 106 25.35 68.83 29.22
C THR A 106 26.35 68.58 30.35
N ILE A 107 26.67 67.32 30.61
CA ILE A 107 27.76 66.88 31.48
C ILE A 107 28.94 66.49 30.57
N ALA A 108 30.06 67.19 30.67
CA ALA A 108 31.21 67.03 29.78
C ALA A 108 32.44 66.46 30.53
N PHE A 109 32.76 65.18 30.35
CA PHE A 109 33.94 64.58 30.99
C PHE A 109 35.22 64.91 30.21
N GLY A 110 36.10 65.72 30.79
CA GLY A 110 37.30 66.27 30.13
C GLY A 110 38.64 65.55 30.39
N GLY A 111 38.67 64.35 31.00
CA GLY A 111 39.91 63.70 31.51
C GLY A 111 40.20 62.28 30.98
N ALA A 112 41.17 61.57 31.58
CA ALA A 112 41.64 60.25 31.12
C ALA A 112 40.60 59.11 31.27
N THR A 113 39.66 59.22 32.21
CA THR A 113 38.45 58.38 32.33
C THR A 113 37.42 59.11 33.20
N GLY A 114 36.22 59.39 32.68
CA GLY A 114 35.11 59.92 33.46
C GLY A 114 34.34 58.76 34.05
N SER A 115 34.22 58.67 35.37
CA SER A 115 33.47 57.59 36.02
C SER A 115 32.13 58.12 36.52
N ILE A 116 31.07 57.35 36.29
CA ILE A 116 29.84 57.47 37.06
C ILE A 116 29.81 56.29 38.02
N ASP A 117 30.23 56.54 39.25
CA ASP A 117 30.32 55.51 40.29
C ASP A 117 29.10 55.53 41.19
N SER A 118 28.32 54.46 41.17
CA SER A 118 27.26 54.23 42.15
C SER A 118 27.75 53.23 43.19
N SER A 119 28.36 53.72 44.28
CA SER A 119 28.96 52.89 45.34
C SER A 119 27.94 52.26 46.32
N ALA A 120 26.65 52.28 46.02
CA ALA A 120 25.61 51.89 46.97
C ALA A 120 25.53 50.37 47.19
N VAL A 121 26.05 49.93 48.34
CA VAL A 121 25.87 48.59 48.91
C VAL A 121 24.55 48.56 49.68
N GLY A 122 23.52 47.86 49.17
CA GLY A 122 22.29 47.62 49.92
C GLY A 122 21.21 46.90 49.13
N THR A 123 20.74 45.77 49.66
CA THR A 123 19.68 44.87 49.15
C THR A 123 18.26 45.48 49.15
N VAL A 124 18.11 46.80 49.24
CA VAL A 124 16.80 47.46 49.36
C VAL A 124 16.34 47.91 47.98
N GLY A 125 15.22 47.33 47.53
CA GLY A 125 14.78 47.42 46.15
C GLY A 125 14.30 48.81 45.69
N GLY A 126 14.51 49.11 44.40
CA GLY A 126 13.78 50.15 43.67
C GLY A 126 14.50 51.49 43.44
N ARG A 127 15.83 51.57 43.62
CA ARG A 127 16.57 52.84 43.42
C ARG A 127 16.85 53.13 41.92
N GLN A 128 16.33 54.23 41.39
CA GLN A 128 16.50 54.68 40.00
C GLN A 128 17.45 55.88 39.94
N LEU A 129 18.56 55.76 39.20
CA LEU A 129 19.37 56.90 38.79
C LEU A 129 19.05 57.22 37.32
N LYS A 130 18.50 58.39 37.05
CA LYS A 130 18.17 58.84 35.70
C LYS A 130 19.12 59.96 35.28
N ILE A 131 19.83 59.77 34.18
CA ILE A 131 20.64 60.83 33.57
C ILE A 131 20.02 61.14 32.21
N LEU A 132 19.14 62.13 32.23
CA LEU A 132 18.44 62.66 31.06
C LEU A 132 19.19 63.86 30.44
N SER A 133 20.18 64.39 31.14
CA SER A 133 21.15 65.37 30.60
C SER A 133 22.02 64.72 29.52
N ALA A 134 22.49 65.50 28.54
CA ALA A 134 23.43 65.01 27.54
C ALA A 134 24.81 64.76 28.17
N ILE A 135 25.48 63.67 27.82
CA ILE A 135 26.84 63.35 28.26
C ILE A 135 27.78 63.45 27.04
N THR A 136 28.87 64.18 27.18
CA THR A 136 29.88 64.35 26.12
C THR A 136 31.29 64.22 26.70
N GLY A 137 32.29 64.03 25.83
CA GLY A 137 33.70 63.98 26.24
C GLY A 137 34.49 62.86 25.57
N THR A 138 35.81 62.90 25.74
CA THR A 138 36.74 61.87 25.24
C THR A 138 37.03 60.78 26.25
N ALA A 139 36.77 61.05 27.54
CA ALA A 139 36.84 60.08 28.60
C ALA A 139 35.68 59.09 28.45
N GLY A 140 35.96 57.79 28.35
CA GLY A 140 34.90 56.78 28.35
C GLY A 140 34.12 56.81 29.66
N LEU A 141 32.87 56.36 29.63
CA LEU A 141 32.00 56.25 30.81
C LEU A 141 32.13 54.85 31.42
N MET A 142 32.65 54.76 32.65
CA MET A 142 32.59 53.51 33.43
C MET A 142 31.36 53.50 34.34
N ILE A 143 30.64 52.37 34.33
CA ILE A 143 29.51 52.07 35.21
C ILE A 143 29.84 50.81 36.01
N ASN A 144 30.06 50.98 37.31
CA ASN A 144 30.41 49.93 38.27
C ASN A 144 29.28 49.75 39.31
N SER A 145 28.14 49.18 38.94
CA SER A 145 27.07 48.93 39.91
C SER A 145 26.96 47.45 40.29
N HIS A 146 27.03 47.15 41.59
CA HIS A 146 26.86 45.80 42.15
C HIS A 146 25.38 45.44 42.34
N GLY A 147 24.56 45.60 41.29
CA GLY A 147 23.18 45.14 41.27
C GLY A 147 23.09 43.61 41.11
N ASP A 148 22.20 42.97 41.86
CA ASP A 148 21.98 41.52 41.84
C ASP A 148 21.78 40.99 40.40
N LEU A 149 22.71 40.14 39.98
CA LEU A 149 22.82 39.54 38.66
C LEU A 149 21.99 38.25 38.52
N THR A 150 21.14 37.91 39.50
CA THR A 150 20.43 36.64 39.47
C THR A 150 19.41 36.56 38.34
N ALA A 151 19.44 35.44 37.63
CA ALA A 151 18.72 35.17 36.38
C ALA A 151 17.20 35.00 36.54
N GLY A 152 16.64 35.13 37.75
CA GLY A 152 15.21 35.05 38.01
C GLY A 152 14.56 36.43 37.93
N GLY A 153 13.75 36.68 36.90
CA GLY A 153 12.98 37.92 36.79
C GLY A 153 12.22 38.24 38.08
N GLY A 154 12.39 39.46 38.59
CA GLY A 154 11.68 39.97 39.78
C GLY A 154 12.53 40.72 40.81
N GLY A 155 13.84 40.88 40.61
CA GLY A 155 14.69 41.64 41.54
C GLY A 155 14.63 43.14 41.28
N ASN A 156 14.11 43.92 42.24
CA ASN A 156 14.12 45.38 42.28
C ASN A 156 15.56 45.95 42.44
N GLY A 157 16.53 45.57 41.60
CA GLY A 157 17.90 46.09 41.66
C GLY A 157 17.99 47.57 41.26
N ALA A 158 19.00 48.29 41.77
CA ALA A 158 19.27 49.65 41.35
C ALA A 158 19.63 49.71 39.85
N TYR A 159 19.07 50.67 39.10
CA TYR A 159 19.35 50.78 37.66
C TYR A 159 19.60 52.22 37.19
N LEU A 160 20.43 52.34 36.15
CA LEU A 160 20.82 53.59 35.51
C LEU A 160 20.04 53.76 34.20
N GLN A 161 19.23 54.81 34.10
CA GLN A 161 18.55 55.19 32.87
C GLN A 161 19.30 56.31 32.17
N LEU A 162 19.64 56.13 30.90
CA LEU A 162 20.25 57.16 30.06
C LEU A 162 19.20 57.70 29.06
N GLY A 163 18.96 59.00 29.06
CA GLY A 163 17.95 59.64 28.19
C GLY A 163 18.42 60.85 27.39
N GLY A 164 19.58 61.43 27.72
CA GLY A 164 20.17 62.53 26.95
C GLY A 164 20.81 62.05 25.63
N ASN A 165 21.07 63.00 24.72
CA ASN A 165 21.82 62.72 23.49
C ASN A 165 23.31 62.55 23.82
N ASN A 166 23.79 61.31 23.86
CA ASN A 166 25.17 60.97 24.24
C ASN A 166 26.11 60.77 23.04
N SER A 167 25.73 61.25 21.84
CA SER A 167 26.54 61.12 20.61
C SER A 167 27.94 61.72 20.70
N GLY A 168 28.15 62.72 21.58
CA GLY A 168 29.46 63.34 21.81
C GLY A 168 30.40 62.61 22.78
N LEU A 169 30.00 61.45 23.33
CA LEU A 169 30.82 60.65 24.25
C LEU A 169 31.71 59.66 23.48
N THR A 170 32.90 60.08 23.08
CA THR A 170 33.79 59.34 22.15
C THR A 170 34.61 58.22 22.80
N GLY A 171 34.76 58.21 24.13
CA GLY A 171 35.52 57.18 24.85
C GLY A 171 34.79 55.85 25.10
N GLY A 172 33.54 55.71 24.65
CA GLY A 172 32.72 54.50 24.84
C GLY A 172 32.08 54.39 26.22
N ILE A 173 31.31 53.32 26.44
CA ILE A 173 30.65 53.00 27.72
C ILE A 173 31.08 51.61 28.16
N ALA A 174 31.65 51.49 29.35
CA ALA A 174 32.06 50.22 29.95
C ALA A 174 31.16 49.88 31.14
N VAL A 175 30.57 48.68 31.10
CA VAL A 175 29.68 48.13 32.12
C VAL A 175 30.39 46.94 32.77
N THR A 176 30.71 47.07 34.04
CA THR A 176 31.32 45.99 34.84
C THR A 176 30.28 45.30 35.74
N GLY A 177 29.06 45.83 35.82
CA GLY A 177 27.90 45.28 36.54
C GLY A 177 26.68 46.23 36.53
N GLY A 178 25.46 45.68 36.58
CA GLY A 178 24.20 46.44 36.67
C GLY A 178 23.28 46.46 35.44
N LEU A 179 22.23 47.29 35.52
CA LEU A 179 21.20 47.48 34.49
C LEU A 179 21.31 48.89 33.86
N ILE A 180 21.53 48.97 32.55
CA ILE A 180 21.38 50.18 31.74
C ILE A 180 20.04 50.13 31.04
N ASP A 181 19.16 51.08 31.35
CA ASP A 181 17.87 51.25 30.69
C ASP A 181 17.98 52.28 29.56
N LEU A 182 17.74 51.83 28.33
CA LEU A 182 17.76 52.65 27.13
C LEU A 182 16.36 53.17 26.81
N THR A 183 16.23 54.49 26.74
CA THR A 183 14.98 55.16 26.34
C THR A 183 14.95 55.55 24.86
N ALA A 184 16.11 55.72 24.22
CA ALA A 184 16.26 56.00 22.79
C ALA A 184 17.62 55.52 22.25
N ALA A 185 17.77 55.42 20.92
CA ALA A 185 19.01 54.94 20.29
C ALA A 185 20.24 55.82 20.58
N ASN A 186 20.03 57.14 20.74
CA ASN A 186 21.10 58.11 21.04
C ASN A 186 21.54 58.11 22.52
N SER A 187 20.86 57.37 23.40
CA SER A 187 21.18 57.26 24.83
C SER A 187 22.56 56.62 25.12
N VAL A 188 23.21 56.00 24.15
CA VAL A 188 24.55 55.37 24.30
C VAL A 188 25.59 55.92 23.31
N GLY A 189 25.26 56.99 22.58
CA GLY A 189 26.14 57.61 21.59
C GLY A 189 26.42 56.74 20.37
N ALA A 190 27.53 56.97 19.65
CA ALA A 190 27.95 56.18 18.46
C ALA A 190 29.15 55.23 18.73
N ASN A 191 29.60 55.13 19.99
CA ASN A 191 30.87 54.50 20.37
C ASN A 191 30.69 53.14 21.07
N THR A 192 31.78 52.38 21.22
CA THR A 192 31.77 50.97 21.68
C THR A 192 31.16 50.81 23.08
N LEU A 193 30.23 49.87 23.23
CA LEU A 193 29.69 49.40 24.51
C LEU A 193 30.44 48.14 24.96
N THR A 194 31.02 48.13 26.15
CA THR A 194 31.84 47.00 26.66
C THR A 194 31.23 46.39 27.91
N PHE A 195 31.03 45.07 27.92
CA PHE A 195 30.57 44.30 29.08
C PHE A 195 31.72 43.46 29.66
N SER A 196 31.97 43.54 30.98
CA SER A 196 33.10 42.88 31.65
C SER A 196 32.78 42.41 33.08
N ASN A 197 33.66 41.58 33.67
CA ASN A 197 33.59 41.14 35.10
C ASN A 197 32.29 40.47 35.55
N GLY A 198 31.68 39.65 34.69
CA GLY A 198 30.54 38.80 35.08
C GLY A 198 29.16 39.43 34.90
N GLY A 199 29.03 40.63 34.30
CA GLY A 199 27.76 41.02 33.71
C GLY A 199 27.56 42.51 33.38
N GLY A 200 26.43 42.76 32.72
CA GLY A 200 25.82 44.06 32.43
C GLY A 200 24.56 43.82 31.61
N ILE A 201 23.46 44.48 31.96
CA ILE A 201 22.17 44.30 31.31
C ILE A 201 21.84 45.52 30.46
N LEU A 202 21.66 45.33 29.16
CA LEU A 202 21.06 46.33 28.30
C LEU A 202 19.55 46.11 28.26
N ASN A 203 18.78 47.08 28.74
CA ASN A 203 17.34 46.98 28.81
C ASN A 203 16.68 47.92 27.79
N ALA A 204 15.89 47.35 26.90
CA ALA A 204 15.03 48.09 25.99
C ALA A 204 13.58 48.01 26.51
N GLN A 205 13.08 49.11 27.06
CA GLN A 205 11.73 49.20 27.60
C GLN A 205 10.82 49.99 26.65
N HIS A 206 9.80 49.33 26.11
CA HIS A 206 8.65 49.91 25.38
C HIS A 206 9.02 50.79 24.17
N GLY A 207 9.70 50.23 23.17
CA GLY A 207 9.97 50.92 21.90
C GLY A 207 10.80 50.11 20.93
N ALA A 208 11.03 50.67 19.74
CA ALA A 208 11.99 50.14 18.77
C ALA A 208 13.32 50.88 18.90
N ILE A 209 14.34 50.18 19.37
CA ILE A 209 15.71 50.70 19.47
C ILE A 209 16.56 50.04 18.39
N ILE A 210 17.25 50.85 17.60
CA ILE A 210 18.26 50.40 16.64
C ILE A 210 19.60 50.86 17.17
N LEU A 211 20.48 49.91 17.50
CA LEU A 211 21.83 50.20 17.97
C LEU A 211 22.84 49.86 16.86
N THR A 212 23.55 50.87 16.38
CA THR A 212 24.59 50.76 15.33
C THR A 212 26.00 50.67 15.90
N ASN A 213 26.15 50.87 17.21
CA ASN A 213 27.41 50.89 17.92
C ASN A 213 28.06 49.50 18.01
N PRO A 214 29.41 49.41 17.96
CA PRO A 214 30.09 48.17 18.32
C PRO A 214 29.80 47.76 19.77
N ILE A 215 29.66 46.44 20.02
CA ILE A 215 29.53 45.85 21.34
C ILE A 215 30.67 44.87 21.58
N THR A 216 31.37 44.98 22.71
CA THR A 216 32.39 44.01 23.14
C THR A 216 31.96 43.29 24.41
N VAL A 217 31.98 41.95 24.40
CA VAL A 217 31.59 41.10 25.54
C VAL A 217 32.81 40.28 26.00
N SER A 218 33.43 40.64 27.13
CA SER A 218 34.63 39.95 27.62
C SER A 218 34.36 38.78 28.57
N THR A 219 33.28 38.81 29.36
CA THR A 219 32.92 37.73 30.29
C THR A 219 31.46 37.28 30.12
N ALA A 220 30.51 38.15 30.43
CA ALA A 220 29.08 37.92 30.23
C ALA A 220 28.38 39.26 29.97
N GLY A 221 27.39 39.25 29.07
CA GLY A 221 26.51 40.39 28.80
C GLY A 221 25.09 39.89 28.59
N THR A 222 24.10 40.63 29.08
CA THR A 222 22.69 40.29 28.93
C THR A 222 21.97 41.42 28.20
N VAL A 223 21.14 41.07 27.22
CA VAL A 223 20.21 41.98 26.55
C VAL A 223 18.80 41.57 26.98
N ARG A 224 18.13 42.47 27.70
CA ARG A 224 16.73 42.33 28.10
C ARG A 224 15.86 43.11 27.14
N THR A 225 14.90 42.42 26.54
CA THR A 225 13.87 43.06 25.71
C THR A 225 12.51 42.70 26.26
N TRP A 226 11.74 43.68 26.71
CA TRP A 226 10.42 43.45 27.30
C TRP A 226 9.40 43.05 26.25
N SER A 227 8.31 42.40 26.70
CA SER A 227 7.15 42.12 25.85
C SER A 227 6.73 43.38 25.08
N ASN A 228 6.56 43.25 23.75
CA ASN A 228 6.27 44.32 22.80
C ASN A 228 7.42 45.29 22.45
N SER A 229 8.64 45.06 22.95
CA SER A 229 9.82 45.88 22.61
C SER A 229 10.63 45.24 21.48
N ILE A 230 11.30 46.08 20.67
CA ILE A 230 12.19 45.64 19.61
C ILE A 230 13.58 46.23 19.84
N PHE A 231 14.59 45.37 19.75
CA PHE A 231 15.99 45.75 19.82
C PHE A 231 16.73 45.22 18.60
N ASN A 232 17.06 46.09 17.65
CA ASN A 232 17.82 45.72 16.46
C ASN A 232 19.29 46.09 16.69
N LEU A 233 20.14 45.07 16.81
CA LEU A 233 21.57 45.24 16.97
C LEU A 233 22.29 45.07 15.63
N THR A 234 22.79 46.18 15.13
CA THR A 234 23.34 46.31 13.77
C THR A 234 24.84 46.61 13.77
N GLY A 235 25.39 47.06 14.90
CA GLY A 235 26.82 47.25 15.08
C GLY A 235 27.62 45.97 15.27
N LEU A 236 28.95 46.07 15.16
CA LEU A 236 29.88 44.94 15.28
C LEU A 236 29.88 44.37 16.70
N ILE A 237 29.63 43.07 16.85
CA ILE A 237 29.75 42.35 18.12
C ILE A 237 31.09 41.62 18.16
N SER A 238 31.85 41.80 19.23
CA SER A 238 33.18 41.19 19.45
C SER A 238 33.36 40.66 20.87
N GLY A 239 34.42 39.87 21.11
CA GLY A 239 34.75 39.28 22.41
C GLY A 239 34.45 37.78 22.49
N SER A 240 34.63 37.19 23.67
CA SER A 240 34.63 35.73 23.89
C SER A 240 33.74 35.26 25.04
N GLY A 241 32.99 36.17 25.66
CA GLY A 241 32.10 35.85 26.79
C GLY A 241 30.78 35.17 26.37
N THR A 242 29.81 35.15 27.28
CA THR A 242 28.42 34.72 26.97
C THR A 242 27.53 35.93 26.74
N LEU A 243 26.84 35.99 25.60
CA LEU A 243 25.81 36.98 25.31
C LEU A 243 24.43 36.35 25.48
N ALA A 244 23.67 36.78 26.49
CA ALA A 244 22.34 36.27 26.80
C ALA A 244 21.24 37.23 26.33
N PHE A 245 20.18 36.71 25.74
CA PHE A 245 18.96 37.44 25.38
C PHE A 245 17.81 36.90 26.23
N THR A 246 17.11 37.77 26.95
CA THR A 246 16.04 37.36 27.87
C THR A 246 14.80 38.24 27.76
N ASP A 247 13.73 37.82 28.43
CA ASP A 247 12.42 38.48 28.47
C ASP A 247 11.65 38.43 27.12
N GLY A 248 10.41 38.92 27.08
CA GLY A 248 9.44 38.58 26.01
C GLY A 248 9.53 39.33 24.67
N GLY A 249 10.52 40.19 24.48
CA GLY A 249 10.66 41.08 23.31
C GLY A 249 11.34 40.44 22.11
N VAL A 250 11.61 41.25 21.07
CA VAL A 250 12.29 40.82 19.84
C VAL A 250 13.65 41.47 19.74
N THR A 251 14.70 40.66 19.64
CA THR A 251 16.06 41.09 19.31
C THR A 251 16.45 40.60 17.92
N THR A 252 17.07 41.43 17.09
CA THR A 252 17.67 40.99 15.80
C THR A 252 19.16 41.31 15.77
N LEU A 253 19.95 40.40 15.18
CA LEU A 253 21.39 40.56 14.96
C LEU A 253 21.69 40.62 13.47
N GLY A 254 22.40 41.68 13.07
CA GLY A 254 22.85 41.92 11.70
C GLY A 254 21.73 42.51 10.84
N SER A 255 21.89 43.76 10.38
CA SER A 255 20.90 44.42 9.51
C SER A 255 21.21 44.26 8.03
N ALA A 256 20.13 44.17 7.25
CA ALA A 256 20.05 44.66 5.88
C ALA A 256 19.16 45.92 5.89
N THR A 257 19.64 47.04 5.37
CA THR A 257 18.79 48.21 5.08
C THR A 257 18.11 48.01 3.73
N GLY A 258 16.78 47.97 3.68
CA GLY A 258 15.99 48.24 2.47
C GLY A 258 14.93 47.18 2.11
N ALA A 259 13.74 47.67 1.78
CA ALA A 259 12.69 46.90 1.11
C ALA A 259 13.11 46.66 -0.35
N GLY A 260 13.40 45.42 -0.71
CA GLY A 260 13.88 45.02 -2.03
C GLY A 260 15.25 44.37 -1.93
N GLY A 261 15.34 43.09 -2.29
CA GLY A 261 16.49 42.23 -2.03
C GLY A 261 17.85 42.80 -2.45
N THR A 262 18.88 42.31 -1.76
CA THR A 262 20.33 42.56 -1.90
C THR A 262 20.90 43.75 -1.09
N ALA A 263 21.20 43.51 0.19
CA ALA A 263 22.40 44.00 0.87
C ALA A 263 22.66 43.20 2.17
N VAL A 264 23.81 42.53 2.22
CA VAL A 264 24.39 41.79 3.34
C VAL A 264 24.98 42.80 4.34
N ASN A 265 24.92 42.52 5.65
CA ASN A 265 25.73 43.25 6.62
C ASN A 265 27.22 43.11 6.23
N THR A 266 27.87 44.19 5.76
CA THR A 266 29.22 44.12 5.15
C THR A 266 30.35 43.86 6.14
N ALA A 267 30.09 43.83 7.45
CA ALA A 267 31.07 43.41 8.45
C ALA A 267 30.52 42.21 9.24
N ALA A 268 31.17 41.05 9.10
CA ALA A 268 30.87 39.88 9.93
C ALA A 268 31.17 40.19 11.41
N ASN A 269 30.29 39.77 12.32
CA ASN A 269 30.59 39.88 13.74
C ASN A 269 31.85 39.05 14.06
N THR A 270 32.71 39.57 14.93
CA THR A 270 33.95 38.89 15.36
C THR A 270 33.81 38.22 16.72
N PHE A 271 32.58 38.15 17.24
CA PHE A 271 32.25 37.49 18.49
C PHE A 271 32.58 35.99 18.42
N GLY A 272 33.46 35.51 19.29
CA GLY A 272 33.85 34.09 19.40
C GLY A 272 33.25 33.39 20.61
N GLY A 273 32.31 34.03 21.29
CA GLY A 273 31.70 33.56 22.53
C GLY A 273 30.47 32.66 22.35
N LYS A 274 29.73 32.46 23.44
CA LYS A 274 28.49 31.67 23.48
C LYS A 274 27.26 32.57 23.45
N ILE A 275 26.17 32.09 22.87
CA ILE A 275 24.89 32.78 22.80
C ILE A 275 23.86 32.02 23.62
N SER A 276 23.10 32.73 24.46
CA SER A 276 21.99 32.16 25.23
C SER A 276 20.71 32.92 24.93
N VAL A 277 19.60 32.23 24.68
CA VAL A 277 18.28 32.81 24.46
C VAL A 277 17.33 32.23 25.50
N GLY A 278 17.11 32.98 26.57
CA GLY A 278 16.33 32.58 27.74
C GLY A 278 14.88 33.07 27.74
N GLY A 279 14.46 33.81 26.72
CA GLY A 279 13.10 34.31 26.52
C GLY A 279 12.99 35.11 25.22
N GLY A 280 11.75 35.39 24.79
CA GLY A 280 11.51 36.30 23.65
C GLY A 280 11.90 35.71 22.30
N LYS A 281 12.29 36.57 21.36
CA LYS A 281 12.64 36.17 19.99
C LYS A 281 14.02 36.72 19.60
N LEU A 282 14.89 35.88 19.04
CA LEU A 282 16.17 36.26 18.45
C LEU A 282 16.15 36.01 16.94
N GLY A 283 16.25 37.06 16.13
CA GLY A 283 16.35 37.00 14.69
C GLY A 283 17.79 37.17 14.19
N ILE A 284 18.18 36.42 13.15
CA ILE A 284 19.47 36.54 12.47
C ILE A 284 19.32 36.54 10.95
N THR A 285 20.24 37.19 10.25
CA THR A 285 20.32 37.15 8.77
C THR A 285 21.24 36.07 8.23
N GLY A 286 22.05 35.44 9.08
CA GLY A 286 23.05 34.44 8.69
C GLY A 286 23.95 34.04 9.86
N ASP A 287 24.80 33.01 9.67
CA ASP A 287 25.73 32.53 10.72
C ASP A 287 26.71 33.63 11.19
N SER A 288 27.16 34.50 10.27
CA SER A 288 28.05 35.62 10.56
C SER A 288 27.44 36.66 11.50
N ALA A 289 26.11 36.71 11.64
CA ALA A 289 25.45 37.57 12.62
C ALA A 289 25.68 37.09 14.06
N LEU A 290 25.98 35.80 14.26
CA LEU A 290 26.32 35.22 15.55
C LEU A 290 27.80 35.35 15.90
N GLY A 291 28.64 35.78 14.95
CA GLY A 291 30.08 35.98 15.15
C GLY A 291 30.97 35.03 14.35
N THR A 292 32.23 34.88 14.75
CA THR A 292 33.14 33.87 14.19
C THR A 292 32.71 32.47 14.65
N PRO A 293 32.61 31.49 13.74
CA PRO A 293 32.37 30.10 14.13
C PRO A 293 33.45 29.59 15.09
N PRO A 294 33.11 28.73 16.07
CA PRO A 294 34.11 28.06 16.90
C PRO A 294 35.11 27.26 16.05
N ALA A 295 36.38 27.24 16.46
CA ALA A 295 37.44 26.49 15.76
C ALA A 295 37.22 24.96 15.80
N SER A 296 36.49 24.48 16.81
CA SER A 296 36.06 23.09 16.97
C SER A 296 34.61 23.06 17.45
N PHE A 297 33.93 21.93 17.25
CA PHE A 297 32.55 21.75 17.71
C PHE A 297 32.35 22.10 19.19
N GLN A 298 31.31 22.89 19.47
CA GLN A 298 30.86 23.26 20.82
C GLN A 298 29.35 23.02 20.94
N ALA A 299 28.94 22.05 21.77
CA ALA A 299 27.54 21.63 21.90
C ALA A 299 26.59 22.72 22.43
N ASP A 300 27.11 23.63 23.24
CA ASP A 300 26.38 24.71 23.91
C ASP A 300 26.78 26.10 23.36
N ASN A 301 27.29 26.17 22.13
CA ASN A 301 27.62 27.45 21.52
C ASN A 301 26.38 28.35 21.41
N ILE A 302 25.21 27.74 21.18
CA ILE A 302 23.90 28.38 21.26
C ILE A 302 23.05 27.59 22.26
N THR A 303 22.50 28.25 23.28
CA THR A 303 21.53 27.64 24.21
C THR A 303 20.19 28.36 24.06
N ILE A 304 19.09 27.62 23.89
CA ILE A 304 17.74 28.20 23.76
C ILE A 304 16.84 27.54 24.80
N SER A 305 16.17 28.35 25.62
CA SER A 305 15.36 27.90 26.75
C SER A 305 14.05 28.68 26.86
N ASN A 306 13.15 28.23 27.75
CA ASN A 306 11.90 28.89 28.12
C ASN A 306 10.98 29.21 26.92
N ASN A 307 10.97 28.32 25.93
CA ASN A 307 10.22 28.46 24.69
C ASN A 307 10.58 29.73 23.89
N ALA A 308 11.82 30.21 24.03
CA ALA A 308 12.30 31.33 23.23
C ALA A 308 12.31 30.97 21.73
N THR A 309 12.11 31.98 20.90
CA THR A 309 12.01 31.84 19.45
C THR A 309 13.33 32.21 18.77
N PHE A 310 13.81 31.38 17.86
CA PHE A 310 14.97 31.65 17.03
C PHE A 310 14.55 31.76 15.56
N MET A 311 14.96 32.82 14.87
CA MET A 311 14.38 33.23 13.58
C MET A 311 15.43 33.65 12.54
N ASN A 312 15.11 33.49 11.26
CA ASN A 312 15.95 33.93 10.13
C ASN A 312 15.46 35.25 9.49
N MET A 313 15.53 36.37 10.20
CA MET A 313 14.87 37.62 9.80
C MET A 313 15.82 38.81 9.92
N SER A 314 15.72 39.81 9.02
CA SER A 314 16.64 40.97 9.00
C SER A 314 16.38 42.04 10.04
N GLN A 315 15.13 42.42 10.24
CA GLN A 315 14.76 43.49 11.16
C GLN A 315 13.31 43.30 11.56
N ALA A 316 12.97 43.49 12.83
CA ALA A 316 11.58 43.55 13.25
C ALA A 316 11.08 45.00 13.18
N THR A 317 9.93 45.21 12.54
CA THR A 317 9.23 46.52 12.52
C THR A 317 8.14 46.62 13.58
N SER A 318 7.62 45.48 14.05
CA SER A 318 6.82 45.36 15.27
C SER A 318 7.11 44.01 15.96
N ALA A 319 6.64 43.80 17.19
CA ALA A 319 6.77 42.51 17.89
C ALA A 319 6.04 41.33 17.17
N THR A 320 5.16 41.65 16.22
CA THR A 320 4.36 40.70 15.44
C THR A 320 4.64 40.74 13.94
N ASN A 321 5.32 41.77 13.43
CA ASN A 321 5.64 41.96 12.01
C ASN A 321 7.16 42.04 11.81
N PHE A 322 7.67 41.07 11.06
CA PHE A 322 9.09 40.84 10.89
C PHE A 322 9.49 41.09 9.43
N GLY A 323 10.73 41.54 9.21
CA GLY A 323 11.30 41.77 7.88
C GLY A 323 11.42 40.49 7.05
N ALA A 324 11.92 40.63 5.82
CA ALA A 324 12.08 39.49 4.91
C ALA A 324 12.88 38.34 5.55
N GLY A 325 12.45 37.10 5.31
CA GLY A 325 13.18 35.92 5.75
C GLY A 325 14.38 35.60 4.84
N PHE A 326 15.43 35.00 5.40
CA PHE A 326 16.68 34.65 4.70
C PHE A 326 16.98 33.15 4.74
N ASP A 327 17.61 32.60 3.71
CA ASP A 327 18.20 31.28 3.86
C ASP A 327 19.42 31.37 4.79
N VAL A 328 19.40 30.62 5.88
CA VAL A 328 20.45 30.63 6.90
C VAL A 328 21.04 29.24 7.01
N THR A 329 22.36 29.14 7.02
CA THR A 329 23.07 27.88 7.28
C THR A 329 24.09 28.12 8.38
N LEU A 330 23.91 27.47 9.53
CA LEU A 330 24.85 27.55 10.63
C LEU A 330 26.08 26.68 10.36
N ASN A 331 27.22 27.11 10.88
CA ASN A 331 28.46 26.33 10.81
C ASN A 331 28.34 25.02 11.63
N ALA A 332 28.95 23.94 11.16
CA ALA A 332 28.90 22.63 11.82
C ALA A 332 29.50 22.64 13.25
N ASN A 333 30.41 23.56 13.55
CA ASN A 333 30.98 23.68 14.88
C ASN A 333 30.07 24.39 15.90
N ARG A 334 28.92 24.94 15.47
CA ARG A 334 27.93 25.55 16.35
C ARG A 334 26.85 24.53 16.76
N GLY A 335 27.02 23.91 17.91
CA GLY A 335 25.96 23.11 18.53
C GLY A 335 24.87 23.97 19.16
N ILE A 336 23.64 23.44 19.15
CA ILE A 336 22.48 24.04 19.82
C ILE A 336 22.06 23.15 21.00
N THR A 337 21.89 23.74 22.18
CA THR A 337 21.33 23.05 23.35
C THR A 337 19.93 23.58 23.64
N LEU A 338 18.93 22.70 23.63
CA LEU A 338 17.54 22.99 24.02
C LEU A 338 17.38 22.83 25.53
N GLY A 339 17.32 23.96 26.24
CA GLY A 339 17.13 24.00 27.69
C GLY A 339 15.69 23.76 28.12
N THR A 340 15.42 23.92 29.42
CA THR A 340 14.09 23.74 30.01
C THR A 340 13.06 24.63 29.32
N GLY A 341 11.86 24.11 29.05
CA GLY A 341 10.80 24.83 28.31
C GLY A 341 10.93 24.74 26.78
N GLY A 342 12.10 24.40 26.24
CA GLY A 342 12.31 24.19 24.80
C GLY A 342 12.58 25.45 24.00
N ALA A 343 12.57 25.27 22.68
CA ALA A 343 12.82 26.30 21.67
C ALA A 343 11.74 26.29 20.60
N THR A 344 11.41 27.47 20.09
CA THR A 344 10.64 27.64 18.86
C THR A 344 11.57 28.09 17.75
N PHE A 345 11.56 27.41 16.61
CA PHE A 345 12.27 27.85 15.40
C PHE A 345 11.25 28.43 14.44
N GLN A 346 11.33 29.74 14.19
CA GLN A 346 10.42 30.44 13.28
C GLN A 346 11.15 30.85 12.00
N ILE A 347 10.73 30.29 10.86
CA ILE A 347 11.35 30.48 9.55
C ILE A 347 10.45 31.30 8.62
N GLY A 348 11.02 32.18 7.80
CA GLY A 348 10.27 32.89 6.77
C GLY A 348 9.62 31.94 5.74
N TYR A 349 8.43 32.29 5.22
CA TYR A 349 7.75 31.48 4.20
C TYR A 349 8.65 31.27 2.97
N GLY A 350 8.77 30.02 2.50
CA GLY A 350 9.62 29.66 1.37
C GLY A 350 11.13 29.85 1.62
N LYS A 351 11.56 29.93 2.89
CA LYS A 351 12.97 30.01 3.30
C LYS A 351 13.40 28.74 4.04
N THR A 352 14.71 28.55 4.12
CA THR A 352 15.34 27.42 4.77
C THR A 352 16.29 27.88 5.87
N PHE A 353 16.15 27.30 7.06
CA PHE A 353 17.13 27.40 8.14
C PHE A 353 17.81 26.03 8.28
N THR A 354 19.11 25.97 8.04
CA THR A 354 19.92 24.75 8.14
C THR A 354 20.84 24.81 9.35
N VAL A 355 20.74 23.80 10.22
CA VAL A 355 21.62 23.59 11.36
C VAL A 355 22.57 22.44 11.02
N ASN A 356 23.86 22.76 10.79
CA ASN A 356 24.88 21.74 10.51
C ASN A 356 25.59 21.21 11.76
N GLY A 357 25.38 21.82 12.93
CA GLY A 357 25.91 21.31 14.19
C GLY A 357 24.88 20.47 14.96
N ALA A 358 25.35 19.66 15.91
CA ALA A 358 24.46 18.82 16.70
C ALA A 358 23.45 19.63 17.54
N ILE A 359 22.25 19.07 17.72
CA ILE A 359 21.21 19.60 18.63
C ILE A 359 21.03 18.65 19.81
N THR A 360 21.19 19.17 21.03
CA THR A 360 21.14 18.39 22.28
C THR A 360 20.18 19.02 23.30
N GLY A 361 20.01 18.41 24.47
CA GLY A 361 19.26 18.99 25.60
C GLY A 361 17.95 18.29 25.93
N VAL A 362 17.19 18.85 26.88
CA VAL A 362 15.94 18.26 27.40
C VAL A 362 14.68 18.97 26.90
N GLY A 363 14.84 20.13 26.28
CA GLY A 363 13.75 20.98 25.82
C GLY A 363 13.00 20.44 24.61
N ASN A 364 11.79 20.96 24.43
CA ASN A 364 10.97 20.73 23.24
C ASN A 364 11.52 21.50 22.02
N LEU A 365 11.22 21.03 20.82
CA LEU A 365 11.41 21.75 19.57
C LEU A 365 10.05 22.04 18.95
N THR A 366 9.74 23.31 18.69
CA THR A 366 8.51 23.75 18.02
C THR A 366 8.83 24.45 16.71
N LYS A 367 8.13 24.12 15.63
CA LYS A 367 8.28 24.70 14.28
C LYS A 367 6.91 25.16 13.74
N PRO A 368 6.55 26.45 13.81
CA PRO A 368 5.15 26.88 13.62
C PRO A 368 4.80 27.55 12.29
N ASP A 369 5.76 27.98 11.50
CA ASP A 369 5.57 28.79 10.28
C ASP A 369 5.69 27.98 8.97
N GLY A 370 5.44 28.58 7.82
CA GLY A 370 5.50 27.88 6.52
C GLY A 370 6.90 27.58 5.94
N GLY A 371 8.00 27.96 6.60
CA GLY A 371 9.38 27.73 6.12
C GLY A 371 9.90 26.31 6.40
N THR A 372 11.15 26.04 6.02
CA THR A 372 11.83 24.74 6.23
C THR A 372 12.94 24.84 7.27
N LEU A 373 12.96 23.94 8.26
CA LEU A 373 14.09 23.72 9.17
C LEU A 373 14.79 22.42 8.79
N VAL A 374 16.11 22.44 8.55
CA VAL A 374 16.92 21.26 8.20
C VAL A 374 17.97 21.01 9.28
N LEU A 375 18.00 19.79 9.83
CA LEU A 375 18.94 19.37 10.87
C LEU A 375 19.89 18.30 10.32
N ASN A 376 21.16 18.63 10.09
CA ASN A 376 22.10 17.79 9.33
C ASN A 376 23.05 16.93 10.17
N ASP A 377 23.15 17.15 11.47
CA ASP A 377 24.11 16.47 12.36
C ASP A 377 23.38 15.69 13.47
N ALA A 378 24.10 15.25 14.51
CA ALA A 378 23.54 14.49 15.62
C ALA A 378 22.38 15.24 16.30
N ILE A 379 21.22 14.58 16.38
CA ILE A 379 20.01 15.10 17.01
C ILE A 379 19.73 14.22 18.24
N THR A 380 20.04 14.72 19.44
CA THR A 380 19.95 13.93 20.69
C THR A 380 19.05 14.55 21.76
N TYR A 381 18.36 15.66 21.44
CA TYR A 381 17.43 16.26 22.40
C TYR A 381 16.27 15.33 22.72
N THR A 382 15.87 15.29 24.00
CA THR A 382 14.86 14.32 24.48
C THR A 382 13.43 14.85 24.50
N GLY A 383 13.23 16.16 24.56
CA GLY A 383 11.90 16.78 24.63
C GLY A 383 11.04 16.58 23.38
N ASN A 384 9.78 17.00 23.45
CA ASN A 384 8.80 16.79 22.37
C ASN A 384 9.15 17.57 21.10
N THR A 385 8.64 17.13 19.95
CA THR A 385 8.81 17.80 18.65
C THR A 385 7.45 18.13 18.06
N GLY A 386 7.14 19.42 17.95
CA GLY A 386 5.90 19.90 17.34
C GLY A 386 6.18 20.64 16.04
N VAL A 387 5.58 20.20 14.94
CA VAL A 387 5.60 20.91 13.66
C VAL A 387 4.18 21.39 13.37
N THR A 388 3.91 22.66 13.64
CA THR A 388 2.59 23.27 13.41
C THR A 388 2.50 24.08 12.12
N GLY A 389 3.63 24.27 11.43
CA GLY A 389 3.69 24.82 10.07
C GLY A 389 4.94 24.34 9.30
N GLY A 390 4.83 24.32 7.97
CA GLY A 390 5.98 24.16 7.07
C GLY A 390 6.63 22.77 7.18
N THR A 391 7.94 22.68 6.98
CA THR A 391 8.65 21.38 6.98
C THR A 391 9.80 21.37 8.00
N LEU A 392 9.86 20.32 8.83
CA LEU A 392 11.04 19.94 9.59
C LEU A 392 11.70 18.76 8.88
N THR A 393 12.96 18.92 8.46
CA THR A 393 13.75 17.86 7.84
C THR A 393 14.84 17.39 8.80
N PHE A 394 14.79 16.13 9.19
CA PHE A 394 15.92 15.44 9.79
C PHE A 394 16.78 14.85 8.67
N ASN A 395 18.06 15.23 8.66
CA ASN A 395 19.08 14.74 7.74
C ASN A 395 20.42 14.36 8.44
N PRO A 396 20.40 13.65 9.58
CA PRO A 396 21.63 13.27 10.28
C PRO A 396 22.46 12.25 9.47
N PRO A 397 23.78 12.10 9.74
CA PRO A 397 24.63 11.13 9.06
C PRO A 397 24.32 9.66 9.43
N GLY A 398 23.60 9.42 10.52
CA GLY A 398 23.28 8.10 11.06
C GLY A 398 21.79 7.89 11.35
N ASN A 399 21.48 6.78 12.01
CA ASN A 399 20.12 6.50 12.48
C ASN A 399 19.73 7.46 13.63
N LEU A 400 18.44 7.75 13.77
CA LEU A 400 17.91 8.62 14.81
C LEU A 400 16.81 7.92 15.60
N THR A 401 16.93 7.89 16.92
CA THR A 401 15.84 7.47 17.82
C THR A 401 15.26 8.69 18.51
N LYS A 402 13.97 8.98 18.26
CA LYS A 402 13.25 10.08 18.88
C LYS A 402 12.33 9.60 20.00
N GLY A 403 12.76 9.79 21.25
CA GLY A 403 12.02 9.37 22.44
C GLY A 403 10.93 10.33 22.95
N GLY A 404 10.99 11.61 22.57
CA GLY A 404 9.91 12.57 22.88
C GLY A 404 8.75 12.43 21.90
N THR A 405 7.55 12.84 22.31
CA THR A 405 6.37 12.81 21.44
C THR A 405 6.57 13.69 20.20
N VAL A 406 6.18 13.19 19.04
CA VAL A 406 6.19 13.93 17.76
C VAL A 406 4.77 14.27 17.36
N THR A 407 4.49 15.55 17.12
CA THR A 407 3.22 16.04 16.59
C THR A 407 3.43 16.84 15.31
N VAL A 408 2.63 16.56 14.27
CA VAL A 408 2.68 17.29 13.00
C VAL A 408 1.28 17.73 12.60
N ALA A 409 1.07 19.03 12.47
CA ALA A 409 -0.21 19.62 12.14
C ALA A 409 -0.53 19.56 10.64
N VAL A 410 -1.80 19.75 10.29
CA VAL A 410 -2.27 19.86 8.91
C VAL A 410 -1.45 20.91 8.12
N GLY A 411 -1.14 20.60 6.85
CA GLY A 411 -0.31 21.46 6.00
C GLY A 411 1.18 21.50 6.37
N SER A 412 1.61 20.70 7.35
CA SER A 412 3.00 20.60 7.80
C SER A 412 3.59 19.23 7.50
N ALA A 413 4.92 19.12 7.52
CA ALA A 413 5.62 17.86 7.27
C ALA A 413 6.81 17.64 8.23
N LEU A 414 6.96 16.40 8.69
CA LEU A 414 8.23 15.88 9.19
C LEU A 414 8.86 15.01 8.10
N ASN A 415 10.04 15.39 7.63
CA ASN A 415 10.75 14.72 6.54
C ASN A 415 12.01 13.99 7.04
N TRP A 416 12.08 12.69 6.78
CA TRP A 416 13.28 11.88 6.94
C TRP A 416 14.03 11.79 5.61
N ALA A 417 15.15 12.50 5.52
CA ALA A 417 15.94 12.67 4.29
C ALA A 417 17.16 11.75 4.09
N PRO A 418 17.85 11.21 5.13
CA PRO A 418 19.07 10.44 4.89
C PRO A 418 18.77 9.17 4.11
N THR A 419 19.64 8.80 3.18
CA THR A 419 19.53 7.57 2.36
C THR A 419 19.97 6.33 3.15
N GLY A 420 19.18 5.26 3.12
CA GLY A 420 19.52 3.97 3.74
C GLY A 420 19.59 3.99 5.27
N ARG A 421 18.94 4.96 5.93
CA ARG A 421 18.96 5.12 7.39
C ARG A 421 17.57 4.98 8.01
N THR A 422 17.55 4.77 9.32
CA THR A 422 16.33 4.58 10.10
C THR A 422 16.06 5.74 11.04
N LEU A 423 14.82 6.25 11.01
CA LEU A 423 14.22 7.07 12.07
C LEU A 423 13.31 6.20 12.93
N THR A 424 13.65 6.02 14.20
CA THR A 424 12.80 5.32 15.17
C THR A 424 11.99 6.33 16.00
N LEU A 425 10.66 6.25 15.95
CA LEU A 425 9.75 7.08 16.73
C LEU A 425 9.36 6.33 18.03
N SER A 426 10.20 6.40 19.05
CA SER A 426 10.00 5.64 20.29
C SER A 426 9.18 6.38 21.36
N GLY A 427 8.87 7.66 21.18
CA GLY A 427 7.97 8.40 22.07
C GLY A 427 6.53 7.87 22.05
N THR A 428 5.79 8.06 23.14
CA THR A 428 4.35 7.77 23.18
C THR A 428 3.53 8.92 22.61
N GLY A 429 2.34 8.64 22.08
CA GLY A 429 1.39 9.67 21.64
C GLY A 429 1.79 10.42 20.37
N ASN A 430 2.61 9.82 19.49
CA ASN A 430 2.96 10.43 18.21
C ASN A 430 1.69 10.60 17.36
N THR A 431 1.44 11.81 16.87
CA THR A 431 0.21 12.17 16.15
C THR A 431 0.51 13.01 14.91
N PHE A 432 -0.12 12.67 13.79
CA PHE A 432 0.09 13.34 12.50
C PHE A 432 -1.25 13.71 11.87
N THR A 433 -1.57 15.00 11.82
CA THR A 433 -2.60 15.56 10.93
C THR A 433 -2.00 16.12 9.64
N GLY A 434 -0.68 16.26 9.57
CA GLY A 434 0.10 16.54 8.36
C GLY A 434 0.87 15.33 7.82
N GLU A 435 1.94 15.58 7.05
CA GLU A 435 2.75 14.53 6.41
C GLU A 435 3.89 14.02 7.31
N LEU A 436 4.05 12.69 7.33
CA LEU A 436 5.28 12.01 7.70
C LEU A 436 5.94 11.48 6.42
N ARG A 437 7.06 12.10 6.03
CA ARG A 437 7.70 11.92 4.72
C ARG A 437 9.01 11.16 4.83
N ILE A 438 9.22 10.24 3.88
CA ILE A 438 10.50 9.59 3.60
C ILE A 438 10.97 10.09 2.24
N SER A 439 12.10 10.81 2.20
CA SER A 439 12.71 11.29 0.95
C SER A 439 14.05 10.63 0.63
N GLY A 440 14.68 9.94 1.59
CA GLY A 440 15.85 9.11 1.35
C GLY A 440 15.50 7.77 0.71
N VAL A 441 16.27 7.35 -0.30
CA VAL A 441 16.12 6.02 -0.92
C VAL A 441 16.61 4.94 0.05
N GLY A 442 15.90 3.82 0.16
CA GLY A 442 16.25 2.72 1.07
C GLY A 442 16.01 3.03 2.55
N SER A 443 15.38 4.16 2.86
CA SER A 443 15.26 4.66 4.23
C SER A 443 14.03 4.11 4.94
N THR A 444 14.13 4.03 6.26
CA THR A 444 13.10 3.42 7.11
C THR A 444 12.58 4.41 8.15
N ILE A 445 11.27 4.43 8.37
CA ILE A 445 10.66 4.92 9.59
C ILE A 445 10.23 3.71 10.41
N ASP A 446 10.72 3.59 11.63
CA ASP A 446 10.33 2.53 12.56
C ASP A 446 9.51 3.12 13.70
N ILE A 447 8.25 2.71 13.85
CA ILE A 447 7.38 3.19 14.94
C ILE A 447 7.64 2.45 16.26
N GLY A 448 8.51 1.43 16.25
CA GLY A 448 8.89 0.69 17.46
C GLY A 448 7.69 -0.02 18.10
N ALA A 449 7.55 0.12 19.42
CA ALA A 449 6.48 -0.50 20.20
C ALA A 449 5.25 0.40 20.40
N ASN A 450 5.35 1.68 20.02
CA ASN A 450 4.30 2.66 20.28
C ASN A 450 3.47 2.90 19.02
N ASN A 451 2.18 3.13 19.23
CA ASN A 451 1.29 3.46 18.13
C ASN A 451 1.59 4.87 17.60
N VAL A 452 1.48 5.04 16.29
CA VAL A 452 1.49 6.34 15.63
C VAL A 452 0.11 6.58 15.04
N THR A 453 -0.55 7.66 15.45
CA THR A 453 -1.90 7.98 15.00
C THR A 453 -1.87 9.02 13.90
N PHE A 454 -2.62 8.75 12.83
CA PHE A 454 -2.86 9.70 11.75
C PHE A 454 -4.31 10.20 11.81
N ASN A 455 -4.47 11.52 11.85
CA ASN A 455 -5.75 12.23 11.98
C ASN A 455 -5.96 13.25 10.84
N GLY A 456 -5.15 13.20 9.78
CA GLY A 456 -5.20 14.12 8.65
C GLY A 456 -6.30 13.76 7.64
N ALA A 457 -6.80 14.77 6.91
CA ALA A 457 -7.75 14.62 5.81
C ALA A 457 -7.07 14.71 4.44
N GLY A 458 -7.68 14.15 3.39
CA GLY A 458 -7.34 14.41 1.99
C GLY A 458 -5.93 13.98 1.55
N GLY A 459 -5.52 12.75 1.85
CA GLY A 459 -4.24 12.20 1.41
C GLY A 459 -3.02 12.68 2.23
N THR A 460 -3.27 13.33 3.37
CA THR A 460 -2.25 13.68 4.35
C THR A 460 -2.03 12.50 5.31
N GLY A 461 -0.78 12.06 5.44
CA GLY A 461 -0.46 10.86 6.20
C GLY A 461 0.99 10.42 6.01
N LEU A 462 1.20 9.26 5.39
CA LEU A 462 2.53 8.78 5.03
C LEU A 462 2.88 9.21 3.61
N ARG A 463 4.12 9.63 3.38
CA ARG A 463 4.58 9.97 2.03
C ARG A 463 5.94 9.38 1.71
N TYR A 464 6.02 8.63 0.62
CA TYR A 464 7.29 8.33 -0.02
C TYR A 464 7.52 9.28 -1.18
N ALA A 465 8.59 10.07 -1.07
CA ALA A 465 8.86 11.21 -1.93
C ALA A 465 10.06 11.03 -2.85
N ALA A 466 10.82 9.94 -2.71
CA ALA A 466 11.92 9.68 -3.62
C ALA A 466 11.39 9.27 -5.01
N ALA A 467 12.16 9.57 -6.05
CA ALA A 467 11.78 9.28 -7.42
C ALA A 467 11.88 7.78 -7.79
N SER A 468 12.54 6.96 -6.96
CA SER A 468 12.75 5.53 -7.22
C SER A 468 13.21 4.82 -5.94
N GLY A 469 13.23 3.48 -5.98
CA GLY A 469 13.69 2.65 -4.87
C GLY A 469 12.62 2.46 -3.80
N THR A 470 13.01 1.97 -2.63
CA THR A 470 12.07 1.59 -1.56
C THR A 470 12.21 2.51 -0.35
N GLY A 471 11.08 3.01 0.17
CA GLY A 471 10.97 3.54 1.53
C GLY A 471 10.18 2.55 2.39
N THR A 472 10.59 2.35 3.63
CA THR A 472 10.00 1.33 4.52
C THR A 472 9.39 1.98 5.76
N VAL A 473 8.22 1.48 6.18
CA VAL A 473 7.66 1.74 7.49
C VAL A 473 7.62 0.42 8.27
N ASN A 474 8.33 0.35 9.39
CA ASN A 474 8.43 -0.83 10.25
C ASN A 474 7.76 -0.58 11.60
N ALA A 475 7.42 -1.66 12.31
CA ALA A 475 7.05 -1.63 13.72
C ALA A 475 7.81 -2.73 14.50
N THR A 476 9.11 -2.54 14.74
CA THR A 476 9.96 -3.59 15.34
C THR A 476 9.54 -4.02 16.75
N GLY A 477 8.78 -3.19 17.46
CA GLY A 477 8.23 -3.48 18.78
C GLY A 477 6.73 -3.81 18.80
N GLY A 478 6.09 -4.00 17.64
CA GLY A 478 4.65 -4.32 17.55
C GLY A 478 3.71 -3.11 17.64
N GLY A 479 4.22 -1.89 17.54
CA GLY A 479 3.38 -0.69 17.39
C GLY A 479 2.50 -0.76 16.13
N LYS A 480 1.42 0.03 16.13
CA LYS A 480 0.47 0.09 15.01
C LYS A 480 0.40 1.49 14.40
N LEU A 481 0.10 1.54 13.10
CA LEU A 481 -0.32 2.76 12.42
C LEU A 481 -1.83 2.90 12.62
N ILE A 482 -2.26 3.88 13.41
CA ILE A 482 -3.68 4.06 13.76
C ILE A 482 -4.33 5.07 12.85
N LEU A 483 -5.43 4.69 12.19
CA LEU A 483 -6.37 5.59 11.53
C LEU A 483 -7.24 6.22 12.63
N GLY A 484 -7.00 7.47 12.99
CA GLY A 484 -7.54 8.02 14.24
C GLY A 484 -9.00 8.52 14.18
N THR A 485 -9.47 9.07 15.31
CA THR A 485 -10.87 8.93 15.77
C THR A 485 -11.70 10.21 15.91
N THR A 486 -11.28 11.37 15.41
CA THR A 486 -12.03 12.62 15.67
C THR A 486 -12.74 13.19 14.46
N GLY A 487 -14.07 13.29 14.55
CA GLY A 487 -14.92 14.13 13.69
C GLY A 487 -15.84 13.35 12.76
N VAL A 488 -17.15 13.60 12.87
CA VAL A 488 -18.12 13.29 11.82
C VAL A 488 -17.81 14.22 10.66
N ALA A 489 -16.94 13.78 9.76
CA ALA A 489 -16.61 14.52 8.55
C ALA A 489 -17.26 13.84 7.33
N PRO A 490 -17.57 14.59 6.27
CA PRO A 490 -18.27 14.08 5.09
C PRO A 490 -17.44 12.99 4.41
N ALA A 491 -18.03 12.22 3.49
CA ALA A 491 -17.29 11.34 2.61
C ALA A 491 -16.06 12.07 2.01
N GLY A 492 -14.83 11.65 2.36
CA GLY A 492 -13.58 12.28 1.91
C GLY A 492 -12.49 12.56 2.95
N ASP A 493 -12.70 12.28 4.25
CA ASP A 493 -11.63 12.35 5.28
C ASP A 493 -10.77 11.07 5.28
N ASP A 494 -10.06 10.88 4.17
CA ASP A 494 -9.33 9.66 3.86
C ASP A 494 -7.86 9.77 4.34
N TRP A 495 -7.43 8.83 5.20
CA TRP A 495 -6.01 8.67 5.51
C TRP A 495 -5.34 8.07 4.29
N GLY A 496 -4.27 8.72 3.82
CA GLY A 496 -3.58 8.25 2.63
C GLY A 496 -2.09 8.02 2.80
N ALA A 497 -1.60 7.03 2.06
CA ALA A 497 -0.20 6.95 1.72
C ALA A 497 0.00 7.53 0.32
N THR A 498 0.90 8.49 0.18
CA THR A 498 1.27 9.06 -1.12
C THR A 498 2.59 8.47 -1.59
N ASN A 499 2.60 7.85 -2.76
CA ASN A 499 3.82 7.36 -3.40
C ASN A 499 3.97 7.95 -4.81
N VAL A 500 5.10 8.61 -5.08
CA VAL A 500 5.31 9.31 -6.35
C VAL A 500 5.72 8.33 -7.46
N ASN A 501 6.77 7.53 -7.26
CA ASN A 501 7.37 6.70 -8.33
C ASN A 501 8.10 5.43 -7.87
N GLY A 502 8.25 5.20 -6.57
CA GLY A 502 9.02 4.04 -6.06
C GLY A 502 8.14 3.01 -5.38
N THR A 503 8.70 2.34 -4.37
CA THR A 503 7.99 1.38 -3.52
C THR A 503 7.88 1.93 -2.10
N LEU A 504 6.67 2.04 -1.57
CA LEU A 504 6.44 2.26 -0.14
C LEU A 504 6.08 0.92 0.50
N LEU A 505 7.01 0.31 1.24
CA LEU A 505 6.81 -0.94 1.94
C LEU A 505 6.31 -0.67 3.37
N ILE A 506 5.06 -1.04 3.65
CA ILE A 506 4.46 -0.92 4.99
C ILE A 506 4.51 -2.30 5.65
N ASN A 507 5.45 -2.44 6.58
CA ASN A 507 5.69 -3.59 7.43
C ASN A 507 5.32 -3.27 8.89
N ALA A 508 4.14 -2.68 9.04
CA ALA A 508 3.51 -2.34 10.31
C ALA A 508 2.00 -2.55 10.15
N VAL A 509 1.33 -3.03 11.21
CA VAL A 509 -0.12 -3.25 11.17
C VAL A 509 -0.82 -1.90 11.13
N ILE A 510 -1.67 -1.69 10.13
CA ILE A 510 -2.61 -0.57 10.07
C ILE A 510 -3.88 -1.00 10.80
N ASP A 511 -4.38 -0.14 11.69
CA ASP A 511 -5.53 -0.40 12.54
C ASP A 511 -6.45 0.83 12.63
N GLY A 512 -7.74 0.64 12.83
CA GLY A 512 -8.71 1.73 12.80
C GLY A 512 -10.16 1.28 12.82
N PRO A 513 -11.09 2.13 13.31
CA PRO A 513 -12.50 1.79 13.41
C PRO A 513 -13.19 1.72 12.03
N ALA A 514 -14.42 1.20 12.00
CA ALA A 514 -15.26 1.26 10.81
C ALA A 514 -15.59 2.72 10.45
N GLY A 515 -15.82 3.00 9.16
CA GLY A 515 -16.08 4.35 8.65
C GLY A 515 -14.84 5.21 8.43
N LYS A 516 -13.64 4.63 8.53
CA LYS A 516 -12.36 5.28 8.16
C LYS A 516 -11.75 4.62 6.94
N THR A 517 -11.38 5.42 5.95
CA THR A 517 -10.83 4.93 4.70
C THR A 517 -9.31 4.93 4.74
N TYR A 518 -8.70 3.85 4.29
CA TYR A 518 -7.35 3.85 3.73
C TYR A 518 -7.43 4.25 2.26
N GLU A 519 -6.66 5.23 1.83
CA GLU A 519 -6.57 5.58 0.41
C GLU A 519 -5.11 5.58 -0.09
N ASN A 520 -4.82 4.79 -1.12
CA ASN A 520 -3.56 4.88 -1.82
C ASN A 520 -3.61 6.11 -2.74
N TYR A 521 -3.07 7.24 -2.30
CA TYR A 521 -2.92 8.45 -3.10
C TYR A 521 -1.60 8.45 -3.84
N GLY A 522 -1.48 9.31 -4.84
CA GLY A 522 -0.20 9.51 -5.51
C GLY A 522 -0.13 10.84 -6.24
N GLY A 523 1.09 11.17 -6.67
CA GLY A 523 1.42 12.39 -7.41
C GLY A 523 1.29 12.24 -8.92
N GLY A 524 0.58 11.21 -9.41
CA GLY A 524 0.29 11.01 -10.84
C GLY A 524 1.29 10.15 -11.61
N ALA A 525 2.16 9.36 -10.96
CA ALA A 525 3.25 8.67 -11.67
C ALA A 525 3.47 7.16 -11.35
N GLY A 526 2.52 6.49 -10.69
CA GLY A 526 2.42 5.02 -10.77
C GLY A 526 3.25 4.20 -9.77
N GLY A 527 3.69 4.76 -8.64
CA GLY A 527 4.39 4.02 -7.58
C GLY A 527 3.59 2.87 -6.95
N THR A 528 4.27 1.95 -6.27
CA THR A 528 3.68 0.79 -5.59
C THR A 528 3.69 0.95 -4.07
N THR A 529 2.55 0.90 -3.41
CA THR A 529 2.45 0.76 -1.95
C THR A 529 2.20 -0.71 -1.62
N ILE A 530 2.97 -1.28 -0.70
CA ILE A 530 2.89 -2.70 -0.33
C ILE A 530 2.48 -2.84 1.14
N PHE A 531 1.39 -3.56 1.38
CA PHE A 531 1.05 -4.07 2.71
C PHE A 531 1.72 -5.43 2.92
N ALA A 532 2.82 -5.44 3.68
CA ALA A 532 3.60 -6.65 3.94
C ALA A 532 3.02 -7.51 5.08
N VAL A 533 2.21 -6.90 5.95
CA VAL A 533 1.61 -7.56 7.12
C VAL A 533 0.08 -7.51 7.07
N ASN A 534 -0.57 -8.36 7.87
CA ASN A 534 -2.02 -8.40 7.94
C ASN A 534 -2.54 -7.18 8.72
N ASN A 535 -3.39 -6.40 8.08
CA ASN A 535 -4.00 -5.21 8.65
C ASN A 535 -5.31 -5.53 9.37
N THR A 536 -5.67 -4.71 10.37
CA THR A 536 -6.86 -4.94 11.23
C THR A 536 -7.88 -3.81 11.20
N TYR A 537 -7.66 -2.75 10.40
CA TYR A 537 -8.63 -1.68 10.28
C TYR A 537 -9.95 -2.16 9.64
N LEU A 538 -11.05 -1.57 10.08
CA LEU A 538 -12.40 -2.03 9.73
C LEU A 538 -13.07 -1.25 8.61
N GLY A 539 -12.54 -0.09 8.22
CA GLY A 539 -13.12 0.71 7.14
C GLY A 539 -12.56 0.40 5.77
N ASP A 540 -12.89 1.27 4.81
CA ASP A 540 -12.72 1.03 3.38
C ASP A 540 -11.25 1.15 2.93
N THR A 541 -10.93 0.57 1.78
CA THR A 541 -9.63 0.66 1.12
C THR A 541 -9.84 1.15 -0.32
N TYR A 542 -9.30 2.30 -0.68
CA TYR A 542 -9.36 2.84 -2.04
C TYR A 542 -7.98 2.86 -2.69
N VAL A 543 -7.89 2.33 -3.91
CA VAL A 543 -6.72 2.45 -4.78
C VAL A 543 -6.95 3.62 -5.72
N SER A 544 -6.50 4.81 -5.29
CA SER A 544 -6.74 6.06 -6.01
C SER A 544 -5.59 6.49 -6.91
N ASP A 545 -4.36 6.05 -6.63
CA ASP A 545 -3.20 6.15 -7.52
C ASP A 545 -2.34 4.88 -7.53
N GLY A 546 -1.49 4.75 -8.55
CA GLY A 546 -0.52 3.67 -8.72
C GLY A 546 -1.02 2.24 -8.46
N THR A 547 -0.20 1.49 -7.73
CA THR A 547 -0.50 0.10 -7.33
C THR A 547 -0.59 0.01 -5.81
N LEU A 548 -1.66 -0.61 -5.30
CA LEU A 548 -1.71 -1.14 -3.94
C LEU A 548 -1.53 -2.65 -3.99
N GLN A 549 -0.44 -3.16 -3.42
CA GLN A 549 -0.14 -4.58 -3.36
C GLN A 549 -0.32 -5.13 -1.95
N ILE A 550 -0.89 -6.33 -1.83
CA ILE A 550 -0.80 -7.13 -0.60
C ILE A 550 0.24 -8.24 -0.74
N GLY A 551 1.10 -8.36 0.27
CA GLY A 551 2.14 -9.38 0.36
C GLY A 551 3.40 -9.09 -0.47
N THR A 552 4.45 -9.84 -0.15
CA THR A 552 5.79 -9.79 -0.77
C THR A 552 6.27 -11.18 -1.21
N GLY A 553 5.35 -12.13 -1.45
CA GLY A 553 5.63 -13.52 -1.78
C GLY A 553 5.55 -14.50 -0.59
N GLY A 554 5.11 -14.03 0.59
CA GLY A 554 4.84 -14.86 1.77
C GLY A 554 3.35 -15.09 2.02
N THR A 555 2.97 -15.38 3.26
CA THR A 555 1.58 -15.60 3.71
C THR A 555 1.06 -14.45 4.60
N THR A 556 1.61 -13.25 4.43
CA THR A 556 1.18 -12.03 5.14
C THR A 556 0.90 -10.90 4.16
N GLY A 557 0.08 -9.94 4.60
CA GLY A 557 -0.45 -8.87 3.76
C GLY A 557 -1.95 -9.01 3.57
N SER A 558 -2.72 -8.04 4.07
CA SER A 558 -4.17 -7.96 3.84
C SER A 558 -4.62 -6.49 3.77
N ILE A 559 -5.80 -6.25 3.24
CA ILE A 559 -6.51 -4.97 3.40
C ILE A 559 -7.47 -5.04 4.60
N GLY A 560 -8.14 -3.94 4.91
CA GLY A 560 -9.16 -3.88 5.96
C GLY A 560 -10.46 -4.57 5.58
N ALA A 561 -11.42 -4.58 6.53
CA ALA A 561 -12.69 -5.30 6.36
C ALA A 561 -13.76 -4.52 5.56
N GLY A 562 -13.57 -3.23 5.30
CA GLY A 562 -14.50 -2.39 4.54
C GLY A 562 -14.40 -2.62 3.02
N VAL A 563 -15.08 -1.78 2.23
CA VAL A 563 -15.12 -1.87 0.77
C VAL A 563 -13.74 -1.72 0.14
N LEU A 564 -13.45 -2.47 -0.93
CA LEU A 564 -12.30 -2.22 -1.81
C LEU A 564 -12.70 -1.40 -3.03
N GLY A 565 -12.34 -0.12 -3.06
CA GLY A 565 -12.46 0.74 -4.23
C GLY A 565 -11.22 0.66 -5.14
N VAL A 566 -11.38 0.46 -6.45
CA VAL A 566 -10.26 0.49 -7.41
C VAL A 566 -10.56 1.47 -8.54
N ASN A 567 -9.84 2.59 -8.57
CA ASN A 567 -10.05 3.64 -9.58
C ASN A 567 -9.60 3.21 -10.98
N GLY A 568 -10.21 3.80 -12.00
CA GLY A 568 -9.78 3.66 -13.39
C GLY A 568 -8.30 4.01 -13.59
N GLY A 569 -7.60 3.12 -14.31
CA GLY A 569 -6.16 3.17 -14.57
C GLY A 569 -5.27 2.73 -13.40
N LYS A 570 -5.84 2.22 -12.30
CA LYS A 570 -5.09 1.83 -11.09
C LYS A 570 -5.09 0.33 -10.88
N THR A 571 -4.21 -0.15 -9.99
CA THR A 571 -3.95 -1.58 -9.81
C THR A 571 -4.06 -1.99 -8.35
N PHE A 572 -4.91 -2.98 -8.09
CA PHE A 572 -4.82 -3.81 -6.90
C PHE A 572 -4.00 -5.06 -7.25
N ALA A 573 -2.97 -5.36 -6.46
CA ALA A 573 -2.07 -6.48 -6.72
C ALA A 573 -2.00 -7.45 -5.53
N VAL A 574 -1.85 -8.74 -5.82
CA VAL A 574 -1.65 -9.79 -4.83
C VAL A 574 -0.35 -10.51 -5.15
N ASN A 575 0.58 -10.50 -4.20
CA ASN A 575 1.82 -11.26 -4.24
C ASN A 575 1.96 -12.06 -2.95
N ARG A 576 1.29 -13.21 -2.90
CA ARG A 576 1.24 -14.11 -1.74
C ARG A 576 1.40 -15.55 -2.19
N ALA A 577 2.02 -16.37 -1.36
CA ALA A 577 2.26 -17.78 -1.63
C ALA A 577 1.06 -18.69 -1.29
N ASP A 578 -0.01 -18.13 -0.75
CA ASP A 578 -1.24 -18.83 -0.39
C ASP A 578 -2.47 -18.19 -1.05
N ALA A 579 -3.56 -18.96 -1.12
CA ALA A 579 -4.84 -18.47 -1.62
C ALA A 579 -5.43 -17.38 -0.72
N VAL A 580 -5.89 -16.29 -1.33
CA VAL A 580 -6.47 -15.14 -0.65
C VAL A 580 -7.94 -15.04 -1.00
N THR A 581 -8.81 -14.91 -0.01
CA THR A 581 -10.23 -14.59 -0.22
C THR A 581 -10.53 -13.20 0.32
N LEU A 582 -11.02 -12.32 -0.55
CA LEU A 582 -11.57 -11.02 -0.17
C LEU A 582 -13.10 -11.13 -0.13
N THR A 583 -13.65 -11.07 1.08
CA THR A 583 -15.11 -11.11 1.34
C THR A 583 -15.77 -9.75 1.19
N GLN A 584 -14.96 -8.69 1.06
CA GLN A 584 -15.41 -7.32 0.96
C GLN A 584 -16.04 -7.05 -0.40
N ASN A 585 -17.04 -6.17 -0.43
CA ASN A 585 -17.54 -5.66 -1.71
C ASN A 585 -16.44 -4.86 -2.41
N VAL A 586 -16.45 -4.92 -3.75
CA VAL A 586 -15.50 -4.22 -4.59
C VAL A 586 -16.26 -3.19 -5.43
N ILE A 587 -15.74 -1.98 -5.55
CA ILE A 587 -16.32 -0.93 -6.39
C ILE A 587 -15.29 -0.41 -7.39
N LEU A 588 -15.61 -0.51 -8.67
CA LEU A 588 -14.80 -0.02 -9.78
C LEU A 588 -15.22 1.43 -10.10
N VAL A 589 -14.44 2.43 -9.68
CA VAL A 589 -14.82 3.86 -9.69
C VAL A 589 -13.76 4.77 -10.34
N GLY A 590 -13.87 6.09 -10.18
CA GLY A 590 -12.88 7.07 -10.67
C GLY A 590 -13.05 7.47 -12.14
N ALA A 591 -12.07 8.17 -12.71
CA ALA A 591 -12.05 8.62 -14.10
C ALA A 591 -12.00 7.45 -15.13
N ALA A 592 -12.11 7.76 -16.42
CA ALA A 592 -12.05 6.76 -17.48
C ALA A 592 -10.73 5.96 -17.44
N GLY A 593 -10.82 4.64 -17.64
CA GLY A 593 -9.69 3.71 -17.57
C GLY A 593 -10.11 2.35 -17.01
N ASN A 594 -9.16 1.42 -16.98
CA ASN A 594 -9.34 0.05 -16.51
C ASN A 594 -9.04 -0.10 -15.00
N SER A 595 -9.85 -0.86 -14.27
CA SER A 595 -9.53 -1.24 -12.89
C SER A 595 -8.77 -2.58 -12.93
N ASN A 596 -7.49 -2.57 -12.58
CA ASN A 596 -6.60 -3.71 -12.76
C ASN A 596 -6.49 -4.54 -11.47
N PHE A 597 -6.60 -5.86 -11.61
CA PHE A 597 -6.36 -6.86 -10.58
C PHE A 597 -5.21 -7.76 -11.03
N THR A 598 -4.03 -7.57 -10.45
CA THR A 598 -2.82 -8.33 -10.80
C THR A 598 -2.57 -9.42 -9.77
N VAL A 599 -2.48 -10.67 -10.20
CA VAL A 599 -2.21 -11.82 -9.33
C VAL A 599 -0.86 -12.43 -9.74
N ALA A 600 0.17 -12.25 -8.91
CA ALA A 600 1.56 -12.58 -9.23
C ALA A 600 1.82 -14.10 -9.38
N ASP A 601 2.99 -14.45 -9.95
CA ASP A 601 3.47 -15.82 -10.15
C ASP A 601 4.22 -16.34 -8.90
N GLY A 602 3.91 -17.57 -8.48
CA GLY A 602 4.51 -18.24 -7.34
C GLY A 602 4.05 -19.70 -7.27
N ALA A 603 5.01 -20.62 -7.17
CA ALA A 603 4.77 -22.07 -7.15
C ALA A 603 3.75 -22.46 -6.06
N ALA A 604 2.66 -23.10 -6.49
CA ALA A 604 1.49 -23.54 -5.72
C ALA A 604 0.56 -22.39 -5.22
N ALA A 605 -0.48 -22.12 -6.03
CA ALA A 605 -1.72 -21.40 -5.67
C ALA A 605 -1.59 -19.94 -5.19
N THR A 606 -1.18 -19.04 -6.07
CA THR A 606 -1.57 -17.61 -6.00
C THR A 606 -3.01 -17.44 -6.51
N ASP A 607 -3.98 -17.95 -5.76
CA ASP A 607 -5.40 -17.78 -6.09
C ASP A 607 -5.96 -16.57 -5.34
N LEU A 608 -6.54 -15.60 -6.05
CA LEU A 608 -7.36 -14.54 -5.47
C LEU A 608 -8.83 -14.88 -5.70
N THR A 609 -9.60 -15.05 -4.64
CA THR A 609 -11.07 -15.16 -4.71
C THR A 609 -11.71 -13.84 -4.28
N LEU A 610 -12.51 -13.23 -5.14
CA LEU A 610 -13.40 -12.13 -4.77
C LEU A 610 -14.80 -12.71 -4.51
N SER A 611 -15.16 -12.80 -3.22
CA SER A 611 -16.44 -13.35 -2.76
C SER A 611 -17.42 -12.29 -2.24
N GLY A 612 -17.05 -11.01 -2.27
CA GLY A 612 -18.00 -9.89 -2.20
C GLY A 612 -18.57 -9.54 -3.59
N VAL A 613 -19.56 -8.64 -3.64
CA VAL A 613 -20.11 -8.17 -4.92
C VAL A 613 -19.18 -7.12 -5.52
N VAL A 614 -18.77 -7.33 -6.78
CA VAL A 614 -18.08 -6.33 -7.60
C VAL A 614 -19.11 -5.47 -8.32
N SER A 615 -19.01 -4.14 -8.17
CA SER A 615 -19.95 -3.16 -8.74
C SER A 615 -19.21 -1.99 -9.39
N GLY A 616 -19.93 -1.10 -10.08
CA GLY A 616 -19.35 0.11 -10.70
C GLY A 616 -19.44 0.12 -12.23
N THR A 617 -18.78 1.10 -12.87
CA THR A 617 -18.96 1.36 -14.32
C THR A 617 -17.71 1.15 -15.15
N ARG A 618 -16.60 0.75 -14.52
CA ARG A 618 -15.30 0.58 -15.18
C ARG A 618 -15.12 -0.85 -15.66
N GLU A 619 -14.19 -1.01 -16.60
CA GLU A 619 -13.75 -2.33 -17.03
C GLU A 619 -13.00 -3.04 -15.91
N PHE A 620 -13.23 -4.34 -15.78
CA PHE A 620 -12.54 -5.21 -14.83
C PHE A 620 -11.40 -5.94 -15.54
N TRP A 621 -10.15 -5.67 -15.18
CA TRP A 621 -8.99 -6.27 -15.85
C TRP A 621 -8.26 -7.25 -14.95
N LYS A 622 -8.25 -8.53 -15.33
CA LYS A 622 -7.41 -9.56 -14.72
C LYS A 622 -6.04 -9.58 -15.39
N ARG A 623 -4.99 -9.42 -14.59
CA ARG A 623 -3.58 -9.50 -14.97
C ARG A 623 -2.78 -10.48 -14.08
N GLY A 624 -1.56 -10.79 -14.48
CA GLY A 624 -0.64 -11.71 -13.80
C GLY A 624 -1.01 -13.18 -14.02
N LEU A 625 -0.05 -14.07 -13.81
CA LEU A 625 -0.18 -15.49 -14.16
C LEU A 625 -1.08 -16.30 -13.21
N GLY A 626 -1.35 -15.81 -11.99
CA GLY A 626 -2.18 -16.51 -10.99
C GLY A 626 -3.67 -16.61 -11.37
N THR A 627 -4.44 -17.32 -10.55
CA THR A 627 -5.90 -17.45 -10.73
C THR A 627 -6.63 -16.31 -10.03
N LEU A 628 -7.64 -15.76 -10.69
CA LEU A 628 -8.65 -14.92 -10.04
C LEU A 628 -10.02 -15.58 -10.18
N ALA A 629 -10.66 -15.88 -9.06
CA ALA A 629 -12.02 -16.39 -9.01
C ALA A 629 -13.00 -15.26 -8.67
N LEU A 630 -14.08 -15.15 -9.45
CA LEU A 630 -15.25 -14.33 -9.14
C LEU A 630 -16.42 -15.27 -8.83
N THR A 631 -16.94 -15.23 -7.60
CA THR A 631 -17.91 -16.25 -7.13
C THR A 631 -19.34 -15.74 -6.97
N ASN A 632 -19.56 -14.43 -6.95
CA ASN A 632 -20.88 -13.83 -6.85
C ASN A 632 -21.40 -13.34 -8.19
N SER A 633 -22.72 -13.17 -8.30
CA SER A 633 -23.29 -12.33 -9.35
C SER A 633 -22.88 -10.88 -9.11
N ASN A 634 -22.05 -10.36 -10.01
CA ASN A 634 -21.46 -9.04 -9.93
C ASN A 634 -22.28 -8.04 -10.75
N THR A 635 -22.32 -6.77 -10.39
CA THR A 635 -23.20 -5.75 -10.98
C THR A 635 -22.47 -4.67 -11.77
N TYR A 636 -21.15 -4.79 -11.95
CA TYR A 636 -20.41 -3.83 -12.76
C TYR A 636 -20.82 -3.87 -14.23
N THR A 637 -20.75 -2.72 -14.90
CA THR A 637 -21.23 -2.56 -16.29
C THR A 637 -20.15 -2.51 -17.35
N GLY A 638 -18.89 -2.27 -16.96
CA GLY A 638 -17.77 -2.39 -17.88
C GLY A 638 -17.48 -3.83 -18.26
N SER A 639 -16.72 -4.02 -19.35
CA SER A 639 -16.31 -5.34 -19.82
C SER A 639 -15.31 -5.99 -18.86
N THR A 640 -15.31 -7.32 -18.82
CA THR A 640 -14.27 -8.11 -18.17
C THR A 640 -13.15 -8.41 -19.17
N VAL A 641 -11.93 -8.02 -18.85
CA VAL A 641 -10.75 -8.24 -19.69
C VAL A 641 -9.78 -9.18 -18.98
N LEU A 642 -9.52 -10.33 -19.57
CA LEU A 642 -8.48 -11.26 -19.12
C LEU A 642 -7.23 -11.05 -19.98
N VAL A 643 -6.12 -10.61 -19.38
CA VAL A 643 -4.85 -10.37 -20.08
C VAL A 643 -3.92 -11.59 -20.05
N ASP A 644 -3.88 -12.29 -18.93
CA ASP A 644 -3.00 -13.44 -18.66
C ASP A 644 -3.46 -14.21 -17.40
N GLY A 645 -2.91 -15.42 -17.24
CA GLY A 645 -3.26 -16.33 -16.15
C GLY A 645 -4.66 -16.91 -16.31
N ILE A 646 -5.33 -17.17 -15.19
CA ILE A 646 -6.68 -17.75 -15.18
C ILE A 646 -7.70 -16.76 -14.58
N LEU A 647 -8.83 -16.60 -15.26
CA LEU A 647 -10.07 -16.07 -14.68
C LEU A 647 -11.05 -17.23 -14.52
N ASP A 648 -11.43 -17.54 -13.28
CA ASP A 648 -12.39 -18.58 -12.94
C ASP A 648 -13.75 -17.97 -12.58
N LEU A 649 -14.80 -18.40 -13.28
CA LEU A 649 -16.16 -17.92 -13.12
C LEU A 649 -17.08 -19.10 -12.82
N ASN A 650 -17.83 -19.02 -11.72
CA ASN A 650 -18.83 -20.02 -11.37
C ASN A 650 -20.22 -19.70 -11.97
N THR A 651 -20.43 -18.49 -12.46
CA THR A 651 -21.67 -18.03 -13.10
C THR A 651 -21.32 -17.08 -14.23
N LEU A 652 -22.10 -17.11 -15.31
CA LEU A 652 -21.97 -16.20 -16.44
C LEU A 652 -23.33 -15.55 -16.70
N GLY A 653 -23.33 -14.24 -16.93
CA GLY A 653 -24.55 -13.51 -17.24
C GLY A 653 -25.11 -13.90 -18.61
N ASN A 654 -26.38 -13.59 -18.85
CA ASN A 654 -27.01 -13.74 -20.17
C ASN A 654 -28.00 -12.59 -20.42
N GLY A 655 -27.85 -11.85 -21.52
CA GLY A 655 -28.61 -10.62 -21.75
C GLY A 655 -28.29 -9.56 -20.70
N ALA A 656 -29.29 -8.89 -20.14
CA ALA A 656 -29.07 -7.91 -19.07
C ALA A 656 -28.81 -8.55 -17.68
N THR A 657 -28.92 -9.88 -17.55
CA THR A 657 -28.73 -10.55 -16.26
C THR A 657 -27.25 -10.56 -15.86
N PRO A 658 -26.91 -10.14 -14.63
CA PRO A 658 -25.52 -10.16 -14.19
C PRO A 658 -25.05 -11.57 -13.79
N GLY A 659 -23.83 -11.93 -14.18
CA GLY A 659 -23.12 -13.11 -13.68
C GLY A 659 -21.85 -12.71 -12.94
N ALA A 660 -20.94 -13.66 -12.71
CA ALA A 660 -19.64 -13.35 -12.10
C ALA A 660 -18.80 -12.37 -12.94
N ASN A 661 -19.02 -12.31 -14.25
CA ASN A 661 -18.41 -11.34 -15.15
C ASN A 661 -19.11 -9.96 -15.15
N GLY A 662 -20.07 -9.69 -14.26
CA GLY A 662 -20.85 -8.46 -14.36
C GLY A 662 -21.90 -8.52 -15.47
N THR A 663 -22.26 -7.34 -15.99
CA THR A 663 -23.22 -7.20 -17.11
C THR A 663 -22.53 -6.97 -18.46
N GLY A 664 -21.25 -6.56 -18.47
CA GLY A 664 -20.45 -6.34 -19.67
C GLY A 664 -19.97 -7.63 -20.34
N GLY A 665 -19.42 -7.51 -21.56
CA GLY A 665 -18.85 -8.63 -22.30
C GLY A 665 -17.50 -9.09 -21.73
N ILE A 666 -17.05 -10.27 -22.15
CA ILE A 666 -15.76 -10.86 -21.80
C ILE A 666 -14.82 -10.75 -22.99
N PHE A 667 -13.65 -10.17 -22.75
CA PHE A 667 -12.55 -10.05 -23.67
C PHE A 667 -11.35 -10.81 -23.13
N ILE A 668 -10.75 -11.66 -23.95
CA ILE A 668 -9.62 -12.50 -23.59
C ILE A 668 -8.45 -12.01 -24.43
N ALA A 669 -7.72 -11.05 -23.88
CA ALA A 669 -6.63 -10.30 -24.50
C ALA A 669 -5.28 -10.96 -24.31
N GLN A 670 -4.41 -10.88 -25.33
CA GLN A 670 -3.05 -11.42 -25.27
C GLN A 670 -1.97 -10.39 -25.61
N ALA A 671 -0.91 -10.40 -24.79
CA ALA A 671 0.47 -10.29 -25.25
C ALA A 671 1.35 -11.35 -24.56
N GLY A 672 1.90 -12.32 -25.30
CA GLY A 672 3.01 -13.18 -24.86
C GLY A 672 2.69 -14.53 -24.19
N THR A 673 1.70 -14.64 -23.29
CA THR A 673 1.41 -15.87 -22.50
C THR A 673 -0.01 -16.42 -22.73
N PRO A 674 -0.31 -17.70 -22.42
CA PRO A 674 -1.67 -18.25 -22.50
C PRO A 674 -2.58 -17.67 -21.41
N ALA A 675 -3.78 -17.27 -21.81
CA ALA A 675 -4.85 -16.85 -20.91
C ALA A 675 -5.99 -17.89 -20.92
N THR A 676 -6.46 -18.26 -19.74
CA THR A 676 -7.51 -19.27 -19.55
C THR A 676 -8.75 -18.63 -18.94
N LEU A 677 -9.85 -18.65 -19.68
CA LEU A 677 -11.18 -18.47 -19.11
C LEU A 677 -11.68 -19.83 -18.62
N ARG A 678 -11.79 -20.02 -17.31
CA ARG A 678 -12.35 -21.22 -16.70
C ARG A 678 -13.78 -20.97 -16.30
N TYR A 679 -14.67 -21.87 -16.70
CA TYR A 679 -16.05 -21.91 -16.24
C TYR A 679 -16.29 -23.13 -15.36
N SER A 680 -16.30 -22.93 -14.05
CA SER A 680 -16.47 -23.98 -13.02
C SER A 680 -17.92 -24.18 -12.56
N GLY A 681 -18.87 -23.42 -13.14
CA GLY A 681 -20.28 -23.42 -12.78
C GLY A 681 -21.10 -24.63 -13.24
N PRO A 682 -22.41 -24.65 -12.90
CA PRO A 682 -23.38 -25.60 -13.46
C PRO A 682 -23.63 -25.34 -14.95
N THR A 683 -24.41 -26.19 -15.63
CA THR A 683 -24.80 -25.97 -17.03
C THR A 683 -25.48 -24.61 -17.23
N ALA A 684 -25.01 -23.82 -18.21
CA ALA A 684 -25.46 -22.45 -18.43
C ALA A 684 -25.39 -22.04 -19.91
N SER A 685 -26.08 -20.94 -20.23
CA SER A 685 -25.99 -20.25 -21.52
C SER A 685 -25.55 -18.81 -21.30
N THR A 686 -24.74 -18.26 -22.22
CA THR A 686 -24.22 -16.90 -22.09
C THR A 686 -24.01 -16.21 -23.44
N ASP A 687 -24.32 -14.92 -23.49
CA ASP A 687 -23.98 -14.01 -24.59
C ASP A 687 -22.71 -13.19 -24.30
N LYS A 688 -22.05 -13.42 -23.17
CA LYS A 688 -20.93 -12.58 -22.70
C LYS A 688 -19.61 -12.86 -23.40
N ILE A 689 -19.47 -14.04 -24.01
CA ILE A 689 -18.31 -14.40 -24.82
C ILE A 689 -18.71 -14.20 -26.29
N GLY A 690 -18.49 -12.99 -26.81
CA GLY A 690 -19.04 -12.54 -28.11
C GLY A 690 -18.03 -12.37 -29.25
N ALA A 691 -18.44 -11.59 -30.26
CA ALA A 691 -17.74 -11.45 -31.54
C ALA A 691 -16.33 -10.82 -31.46
N ASN A 692 -15.99 -10.23 -30.31
CA ASN A 692 -14.67 -9.64 -30.04
C ASN A 692 -13.99 -10.28 -28.82
N ALA A 693 -14.43 -11.48 -28.41
CA ALA A 693 -13.92 -12.14 -27.22
C ALA A 693 -12.46 -12.57 -27.36
N LEU A 694 -12.05 -13.08 -28.52
CA LEU A 694 -10.68 -13.54 -28.75
C LEU A 694 -9.81 -12.36 -29.20
N GLN A 695 -8.89 -11.85 -28.37
CA GLN A 695 -8.11 -10.66 -28.70
C GLN A 695 -6.59 -10.90 -28.76
N GLY A 696 -5.87 -10.00 -29.44
CA GLY A 696 -4.40 -9.94 -29.47
C GLY A 696 -3.75 -10.73 -30.62
N THR A 697 -2.44 -11.01 -30.49
CA THR A 697 -1.63 -11.82 -31.43
C THR A 697 -0.83 -12.88 -30.67
N GLY A 698 -0.66 -14.10 -31.20
CA GLY A 698 0.06 -15.19 -30.54
C GLY A 698 -0.78 -16.46 -30.32
N ALA A 699 -0.47 -17.25 -29.28
CA ALA A 699 -1.14 -18.51 -28.94
C ALA A 699 -2.69 -18.40 -28.82
N ASN A 700 -3.36 -19.54 -28.95
CA ASN A 700 -4.80 -19.66 -28.79
C ASN A 700 -5.25 -19.29 -27.38
N THR A 701 -6.40 -18.64 -27.28
CA THR A 701 -7.12 -18.46 -26.01
C THR A 701 -7.59 -19.80 -25.48
N ILE A 702 -7.51 -20.05 -24.17
CA ILE A 702 -8.01 -21.29 -23.57
C ILE A 702 -9.40 -21.04 -22.97
N ILE A 703 -10.38 -21.87 -23.33
CA ILE A 703 -11.68 -21.97 -22.66
C ILE A 703 -11.74 -23.33 -21.97
N GLU A 704 -11.78 -23.32 -20.65
CA GLU A 704 -11.75 -24.52 -19.82
C GLU A 704 -13.12 -24.76 -19.16
N ILE A 705 -13.66 -25.96 -19.35
CA ILE A 705 -14.88 -26.43 -18.68
C ILE A 705 -14.52 -27.72 -17.95
N PRO A 706 -14.03 -27.64 -16.69
CA PRO A 706 -13.38 -28.77 -16.03
C PRO A 706 -14.38 -29.89 -15.68
N ASN A 707 -15.62 -29.54 -15.35
CA ASN A 707 -16.62 -30.48 -14.84
C ASN A 707 -17.31 -31.25 -15.99
N ALA A 708 -17.25 -32.58 -15.96
CA ALA A 708 -17.82 -33.44 -17.01
C ALA A 708 -19.34 -33.28 -17.22
N ALA A 709 -20.08 -32.97 -16.15
CA ALA A 709 -21.53 -32.76 -16.21
C ALA A 709 -21.94 -31.34 -16.67
N THR A 710 -20.98 -30.41 -16.80
CA THR A 710 -21.27 -29.03 -17.16
C THR A 710 -21.26 -28.85 -18.68
N THR A 711 -22.31 -28.23 -19.19
CA THR A 711 -22.38 -27.70 -20.55
C THR A 711 -22.44 -26.18 -20.52
N LEU A 712 -21.49 -25.50 -21.17
CA LEU A 712 -21.55 -24.05 -21.40
C LEU A 712 -21.96 -23.78 -22.84
N THR A 713 -23.08 -23.09 -23.04
CA THR A 713 -23.56 -22.68 -24.35
C THR A 713 -23.28 -21.20 -24.59
N ILE A 714 -22.43 -20.90 -25.58
CA ILE A 714 -22.23 -19.54 -26.06
C ILE A 714 -23.31 -19.22 -27.09
N THR A 715 -24.16 -18.25 -26.77
CA THR A 715 -25.33 -17.83 -27.58
C THR A 715 -25.05 -16.62 -28.45
N SER A 716 -23.83 -16.09 -28.45
CA SER A 716 -23.36 -15.08 -29.41
C SER A 716 -22.34 -15.68 -30.40
N PRO A 717 -22.14 -15.10 -31.59
CA PRO A 717 -21.01 -15.43 -32.44
C PRO A 717 -19.70 -15.33 -31.66
N LEU A 718 -18.92 -16.42 -31.57
CA LEU A 718 -17.56 -16.33 -31.06
C LEU A 718 -16.68 -15.71 -32.13
N GLY A 719 -16.03 -14.59 -31.84
CA GLY A 719 -15.22 -13.90 -32.83
C GLY A 719 -13.93 -13.33 -32.25
N GLN A 720 -13.15 -12.73 -33.15
CA GLN A 720 -11.83 -12.21 -32.85
C GLN A 720 -11.72 -10.70 -33.07
N ASN A 721 -10.86 -10.06 -32.29
CA ASN A 721 -10.36 -8.71 -32.53
C ASN A 721 -8.82 -8.78 -32.69
N GLY A 722 -8.36 -8.70 -33.94
CA GLY A 722 -7.01 -9.07 -34.37
C GLY A 722 -7.05 -10.13 -35.48
N ALA A 723 -5.94 -10.43 -36.14
CA ALA A 723 -5.88 -11.42 -37.23
C ALA A 723 -5.41 -12.79 -36.73
N GLY A 724 -5.98 -13.89 -37.26
CA GLY A 724 -5.49 -15.26 -37.06
C GLY A 724 -5.71 -15.85 -35.66
N LYS A 725 -6.66 -15.33 -34.87
CA LYS A 725 -6.92 -15.83 -33.52
C LYS A 725 -7.86 -17.03 -33.49
N GLY A 726 -7.47 -18.03 -32.71
CA GLY A 726 -8.23 -19.23 -32.46
C GLY A 726 -8.38 -19.49 -30.97
N PHE A 727 -9.00 -20.61 -30.61
CA PHE A 727 -9.16 -21.01 -29.22
C PHE A 727 -8.89 -22.50 -29.01
N THR A 728 -8.59 -22.84 -27.76
CA THR A 728 -8.37 -24.19 -27.27
C THR A 728 -9.44 -24.51 -26.24
N LYS A 729 -10.28 -25.51 -26.51
CA LYS A 729 -11.20 -26.12 -25.55
C LYS A 729 -10.46 -27.17 -24.72
N THR A 730 -10.58 -27.08 -23.40
CA THR A 730 -10.07 -28.09 -22.46
C THR A 730 -11.09 -28.37 -21.34
N GLY A 731 -10.77 -29.32 -20.47
CA GLY A 731 -11.64 -29.81 -19.40
C GLY A 731 -12.70 -30.81 -19.88
N ALA A 732 -13.20 -31.65 -18.97
CA ALA A 732 -14.05 -32.79 -19.31
C ALA A 732 -15.47 -32.40 -19.78
N GLY A 733 -15.93 -31.18 -19.50
CA GLY A 733 -17.27 -30.72 -19.86
C GLY A 733 -17.45 -30.35 -21.33
N SER A 734 -18.65 -29.89 -21.67
CA SER A 734 -19.06 -29.57 -23.04
C SER A 734 -19.12 -28.06 -23.31
N LEU A 735 -18.55 -27.60 -24.41
CA LEU A 735 -18.72 -26.23 -24.93
C LEU A 735 -19.60 -26.28 -26.17
N VAL A 736 -20.69 -25.51 -26.19
CA VAL A 736 -21.59 -25.39 -27.35
C VAL A 736 -21.44 -24.01 -27.97
N LEU A 737 -21.13 -23.94 -29.27
CA LEU A 737 -21.18 -22.71 -30.06
C LEU A 737 -22.50 -22.67 -30.82
N ALA A 738 -23.50 -21.96 -30.30
CA ALA A 738 -24.85 -21.99 -30.85
C ALA A 738 -25.02 -21.12 -32.11
N ASN A 739 -24.12 -20.16 -32.34
CA ASN A 739 -24.15 -19.24 -33.46
C ASN A 739 -22.87 -19.32 -34.31
N ASP A 740 -22.95 -18.80 -35.54
CA ASP A 740 -21.85 -18.84 -36.50
C ASP A 740 -20.65 -18.04 -35.99
N SER A 741 -19.51 -18.70 -35.81
CA SER A 741 -18.30 -18.08 -35.31
C SER A 741 -17.54 -17.35 -36.43
N THR A 742 -16.87 -16.25 -36.10
CA THR A 742 -16.19 -15.37 -37.06
C THR A 742 -14.67 -15.32 -36.90
N TYR A 743 -14.10 -16.09 -35.97
CA TYR A 743 -12.66 -16.21 -35.83
C TYR A 743 -12.05 -16.99 -37.01
N THR A 744 -10.74 -16.83 -37.21
CA THR A 744 -9.99 -17.27 -38.40
C THR A 744 -8.77 -18.12 -38.06
N GLY A 745 -8.33 -18.08 -36.79
CA GLY A 745 -7.26 -18.94 -36.31
C GLY A 745 -7.72 -20.38 -36.01
N PRO A 746 -6.81 -21.23 -35.53
CA PRO A 746 -7.05 -22.66 -35.37
C PRO A 746 -7.96 -22.98 -34.17
N THR A 747 -8.76 -24.03 -34.29
CA THR A 747 -9.53 -24.60 -33.18
C THR A 747 -8.83 -25.83 -32.64
N VAL A 748 -8.57 -25.87 -31.33
CA VAL A 748 -7.99 -27.05 -30.67
C VAL A 748 -8.99 -27.58 -29.64
N VAL A 749 -9.31 -28.87 -29.69
CA VAL A 749 -10.10 -29.56 -28.67
C VAL A 749 -9.18 -30.56 -27.99
N ASN A 750 -8.70 -30.22 -26.79
CA ASN A 750 -7.82 -31.11 -26.05
C ASN A 750 -8.59 -32.26 -25.39
N THR A 751 -9.71 -31.93 -24.73
CA THR A 751 -10.55 -32.87 -23.98
C THR A 751 -12.01 -32.38 -23.90
N GLY A 752 -12.91 -33.29 -23.51
CA GLY A 752 -14.35 -33.04 -23.43
C GLY A 752 -14.98 -32.87 -24.82
N THR A 753 -16.14 -32.21 -24.85
CA THR A 753 -16.92 -32.04 -26.08
C THR A 753 -16.88 -30.59 -26.56
N LEU A 754 -16.65 -30.37 -27.85
CA LEU A 754 -17.01 -29.14 -28.56
C LEU A 754 -18.20 -29.45 -29.47
N GLN A 755 -19.34 -28.81 -29.24
CA GLN A 755 -20.53 -28.93 -30.07
C GLN A 755 -20.78 -27.65 -30.87
N LEU A 756 -21.17 -27.84 -32.12
CA LEU A 756 -21.50 -26.79 -33.07
C LEU A 756 -23.01 -26.82 -33.33
N GLY A 757 -23.68 -25.72 -33.01
CA GLY A 757 -25.13 -25.62 -33.04
C GLY A 757 -25.82 -26.27 -31.85
N ASN A 758 -27.14 -26.09 -31.80
CA ASN A 758 -28.03 -26.65 -30.78
C ASN A 758 -29.38 -27.06 -31.39
N GLY A 759 -29.35 -27.77 -32.52
CA GLY A 759 -30.51 -28.21 -33.31
C GLY A 759 -31.07 -27.16 -34.29
N GLY A 760 -30.65 -25.89 -34.18
CA GLY A 760 -31.00 -24.81 -35.09
C GLY A 760 -30.17 -24.79 -36.37
N ALA A 761 -30.35 -23.78 -37.23
CA ALA A 761 -29.64 -23.64 -38.52
C ALA A 761 -28.28 -22.94 -38.42
N THR A 762 -27.82 -22.58 -37.22
CA THR A 762 -26.59 -21.82 -36.95
C THR A 762 -25.61 -22.62 -36.08
N GLY A 763 -24.36 -22.19 -36.04
CA GLY A 763 -23.26 -22.82 -35.30
C GLY A 763 -22.15 -23.25 -36.25
N THR A 764 -21.07 -22.48 -36.35
CA THR A 764 -19.90 -22.83 -37.16
C THR A 764 -18.62 -22.75 -36.35
N LEU A 765 -17.61 -23.47 -36.82
CA LEU A 765 -16.22 -23.18 -36.51
C LEU A 765 -15.76 -21.93 -37.28
N GLY A 766 -14.63 -21.39 -36.88
CA GLY A 766 -13.88 -20.43 -37.68
C GLY A 766 -13.24 -21.06 -38.92
N GLY A 767 -12.59 -20.24 -39.74
CA GLY A 767 -11.97 -20.68 -41.00
C GLY A 767 -10.63 -21.42 -40.89
N GLY A 768 -10.08 -21.58 -39.67
CA GLY A 768 -8.77 -22.20 -39.44
C GLY A 768 -8.77 -23.74 -39.41
N ALA A 769 -7.59 -24.33 -39.25
CA ALA A 769 -7.44 -25.77 -39.04
C ALA A 769 -7.99 -26.22 -37.68
N VAL A 770 -8.39 -27.49 -37.60
CA VAL A 770 -8.99 -28.08 -36.39
C VAL A 770 -8.11 -29.25 -35.91
N THR A 771 -7.68 -29.20 -34.65
CA THR A 771 -7.04 -30.34 -33.97
C THR A 771 -7.99 -30.84 -32.90
N ASN A 772 -8.57 -32.02 -33.12
CA ASN A 772 -9.53 -32.65 -32.25
C ASN A 772 -8.90 -33.88 -31.56
N ASN A 773 -8.71 -33.79 -30.24
CA ASN A 773 -8.30 -34.90 -29.37
C ASN A 773 -9.41 -35.28 -28.36
N GLY A 774 -10.56 -34.60 -28.41
CA GLY A 774 -11.74 -34.88 -27.59
C GLY A 774 -12.88 -35.42 -28.44
N LYS A 775 -14.05 -34.77 -28.34
CA LYS A 775 -15.23 -35.07 -29.15
C LYS A 775 -15.71 -33.81 -29.86
N LEU A 776 -15.83 -33.87 -31.18
CA LEU A 776 -16.36 -32.78 -32.00
C LEU A 776 -17.75 -33.16 -32.53
N VAL A 777 -18.78 -32.40 -32.14
CA VAL A 777 -20.18 -32.69 -32.46
C VAL A 777 -20.76 -31.61 -33.36
N PHE A 778 -21.43 -32.01 -34.42
CA PHE A 778 -22.23 -31.12 -35.27
C PHE A 778 -23.70 -31.42 -35.03
N ASN A 779 -24.39 -30.47 -34.42
CA ASN A 779 -25.81 -30.55 -34.08
C ASN A 779 -26.53 -29.30 -34.60
N ARG A 780 -26.63 -29.21 -35.92
CA ARG A 780 -27.32 -28.11 -36.61
C ARG A 780 -28.03 -28.59 -37.87
N SER A 781 -29.13 -27.93 -38.20
CA SER A 781 -29.85 -28.12 -39.45
C SER A 781 -29.22 -27.33 -40.62
N GLY A 782 -29.69 -27.61 -41.83
CA GLY A 782 -29.16 -27.02 -43.06
C GLY A 782 -27.81 -27.63 -43.46
N ILE A 783 -27.11 -26.95 -44.36
CA ILE A 783 -25.81 -27.39 -44.89
C ILE A 783 -24.71 -26.57 -44.23
N THR A 784 -23.64 -27.24 -43.77
CA THR A 784 -22.41 -26.61 -43.26
C THR A 784 -21.20 -27.18 -43.95
N THR A 785 -20.34 -26.32 -44.47
CA THR A 785 -19.06 -26.73 -45.04
C THR A 785 -17.93 -26.41 -44.06
N VAL A 786 -17.09 -27.41 -43.78
CA VAL A 786 -15.83 -27.24 -43.06
C VAL A 786 -14.71 -27.46 -44.06
N ALA A 787 -14.00 -26.37 -44.39
CA ALA A 787 -12.86 -26.38 -45.30
C ALA A 787 -11.53 -26.62 -44.58
N GLY A 788 -11.45 -26.26 -43.29
CA GLY A 788 -10.28 -26.52 -42.46
C GLY A 788 -10.05 -28.02 -42.28
N VAL A 789 -8.79 -28.45 -42.35
CA VAL A 789 -8.39 -29.83 -42.05
C VAL A 789 -8.70 -30.16 -40.59
N ILE A 790 -9.42 -31.25 -40.36
CA ILE A 790 -9.63 -31.85 -39.04
C ILE A 790 -8.56 -32.92 -38.84
N SER A 791 -7.81 -32.83 -37.75
CA SER A 791 -6.72 -33.73 -37.36
C SER A 791 -6.85 -34.17 -35.90
N GLY A 792 -6.04 -35.13 -35.44
CA GLY A 792 -5.98 -35.54 -34.03
C GLY A 792 -6.70 -36.86 -33.73
N SER A 793 -6.66 -37.29 -32.48
CA SER A 793 -7.15 -38.63 -32.08
C SER A 793 -8.61 -38.68 -31.64
N GLY A 794 -9.30 -37.54 -31.64
CA GLY A 794 -10.66 -37.38 -31.13
C GLY A 794 -11.74 -37.85 -32.09
N SER A 795 -12.94 -38.08 -31.57
CA SER A 795 -14.10 -38.53 -32.36
C SER A 795 -14.86 -37.38 -33.02
N LEU A 796 -15.50 -37.70 -34.14
CA LEU A 796 -16.40 -36.81 -34.88
C LEU A 796 -17.83 -37.37 -34.82
N GLU A 797 -18.80 -36.54 -34.45
CA GLU A 797 -20.23 -36.91 -34.46
C GLU A 797 -21.06 -35.93 -35.27
N GLN A 798 -21.89 -36.45 -36.17
CA GLN A 798 -22.90 -35.72 -36.92
C GLN A 798 -24.29 -36.18 -36.47
N THR A 799 -25.13 -35.24 -36.03
CA THR A 799 -26.44 -35.57 -35.45
C THR A 799 -27.64 -35.12 -36.28
N SER A 800 -27.49 -34.06 -37.09
CA SER A 800 -28.56 -33.51 -37.92
C SER A 800 -28.02 -32.64 -39.06
N GLY A 801 -28.87 -32.29 -40.03
CA GLY A 801 -28.48 -31.46 -41.18
C GLY A 801 -27.47 -32.17 -42.09
N THR A 802 -26.70 -31.39 -42.85
CA THR A 802 -25.65 -31.89 -43.75
C THR A 802 -24.31 -31.23 -43.41
N LEU A 803 -23.35 -32.01 -42.93
CA LEU A 803 -21.96 -31.59 -42.74
C LEU A 803 -21.15 -31.99 -43.98
N SER A 804 -20.56 -31.03 -44.68
CA SER A 804 -19.67 -31.25 -45.81
C SER A 804 -18.22 -30.98 -45.41
N LEU A 805 -17.40 -32.03 -45.40
CA LEU A 805 -15.97 -31.95 -45.15
C LEU A 805 -15.23 -31.91 -46.48
N THR A 806 -14.59 -30.78 -46.76
CA THR A 806 -13.93 -30.53 -48.07
C THR A 806 -12.40 -30.54 -47.98
N GLY A 807 -11.84 -30.31 -46.80
CA GLY A 807 -10.41 -30.42 -46.55
C GLY A 807 -9.90 -31.86 -46.51
N ALA A 808 -8.57 -32.01 -46.52
CA ALA A 808 -7.91 -33.30 -46.37
C ALA A 808 -7.73 -33.69 -44.91
N ASN A 809 -8.79 -34.25 -44.32
CA ASN A 809 -8.83 -34.61 -42.91
C ASN A 809 -7.85 -35.75 -42.58
N THR A 810 -7.36 -35.80 -41.35
CA THR A 810 -6.38 -36.78 -40.85
C THR A 810 -6.66 -37.19 -39.41
N TYR A 811 -7.89 -37.01 -38.93
CA TYR A 811 -8.26 -37.45 -37.60
C TYR A 811 -8.43 -38.98 -37.58
N THR A 812 -8.05 -39.61 -36.47
CA THR A 812 -8.00 -41.08 -36.36
C THR A 812 -9.11 -41.66 -35.47
N GLY A 813 -9.90 -40.79 -34.83
CA GLY A 813 -10.96 -41.22 -33.93
C GLY A 813 -12.23 -41.70 -34.64
N GLU A 814 -13.15 -42.27 -33.87
CA GLU A 814 -14.43 -42.78 -34.36
C GLU A 814 -15.25 -41.70 -35.09
N THR A 815 -15.87 -42.07 -36.21
CA THR A 815 -16.85 -41.25 -36.92
C THR A 815 -18.26 -41.81 -36.70
N THR A 816 -19.12 -41.01 -36.08
CA THR A 816 -20.52 -41.39 -35.81
C THR A 816 -21.49 -40.46 -36.53
N VAL A 817 -22.44 -41.04 -37.26
CA VAL A 817 -23.56 -40.34 -37.91
C VAL A 817 -24.84 -40.83 -37.25
N THR A 818 -25.29 -40.12 -36.22
CA THR A 818 -26.54 -40.44 -35.50
C THR A 818 -27.78 -39.96 -36.24
N GLY A 819 -27.64 -38.96 -37.11
CA GLY A 819 -28.71 -38.45 -37.97
C GLY A 819 -28.21 -37.45 -39.00
N GLY A 820 -29.02 -37.16 -40.02
CA GLY A 820 -28.64 -36.26 -41.11
C GLY A 820 -27.60 -36.87 -42.06
N THR A 821 -26.81 -36.03 -42.73
CA THR A 821 -25.81 -36.44 -43.71
C THR A 821 -24.41 -35.95 -43.32
N LEU A 822 -23.43 -36.84 -43.33
CA LEU A 822 -22.00 -36.50 -43.34
C LEU A 822 -21.48 -36.71 -44.76
N SER A 823 -21.10 -35.63 -45.43
CA SER A 823 -20.57 -35.63 -46.80
C SER A 823 -19.06 -35.46 -46.80
N LEU A 824 -18.35 -36.41 -47.42
CA LEU A 824 -16.89 -36.42 -47.53
C LEU A 824 -16.49 -36.18 -48.98
N ALA A 825 -15.78 -35.08 -49.26
CA ALA A 825 -15.30 -34.78 -50.61
C ALA A 825 -14.06 -35.61 -51.02
N ASN A 826 -13.46 -36.33 -50.09
CA ASN A 826 -12.22 -37.07 -50.28
C ASN A 826 -12.17 -38.28 -49.32
N ALA A 827 -11.39 -39.31 -49.66
CA ALA A 827 -11.16 -40.52 -48.85
C ALA A 827 -10.05 -40.27 -47.82
N PHE A 828 -10.42 -40.14 -46.55
CA PHE A 828 -9.56 -39.68 -45.45
C PHE A 828 -9.94 -40.26 -44.08
N LEU A 829 -10.82 -41.25 -44.03
CA LEU A 829 -11.08 -41.98 -42.78
C LEU A 829 -9.85 -42.85 -42.47
N ASP A 830 -9.49 -42.93 -41.20
CA ASP A 830 -8.32 -43.70 -40.78
C ASP A 830 -8.61 -45.21 -40.87
N ASP A 831 -7.62 -45.98 -41.35
CA ASP A 831 -7.73 -47.43 -41.53
C ASP A 831 -8.06 -48.18 -40.23
N ALA A 832 -7.69 -47.63 -39.06
CA ALA A 832 -8.02 -48.19 -37.75
C ALA A 832 -9.32 -47.63 -37.16
N SER A 833 -10.00 -46.71 -37.85
CA SER A 833 -11.20 -46.05 -37.33
C SER A 833 -12.44 -46.95 -37.38
N THR A 834 -13.38 -46.67 -36.47
CA THR A 834 -14.73 -47.20 -36.51
C THR A 834 -15.68 -46.14 -37.09
N VAL A 835 -16.56 -46.57 -37.99
CA VAL A 835 -17.67 -45.78 -38.53
C VAL A 835 -18.98 -46.33 -37.99
N ARG A 836 -19.84 -45.49 -37.42
CA ARG A 836 -21.18 -45.86 -36.94
C ARG A 836 -22.25 -45.00 -37.63
N ILE A 837 -23.21 -45.64 -38.27
CA ILE A 837 -24.35 -44.96 -38.90
C ILE A 837 -25.63 -45.48 -38.24
N ALA A 838 -26.37 -44.59 -37.58
CA ALA A 838 -27.64 -44.93 -36.94
C ALA A 838 -28.83 -44.69 -37.89
N THR A 839 -30.02 -45.10 -37.45
CA THR A 839 -31.26 -44.90 -38.19
C THR A 839 -31.48 -43.40 -38.45
N GLY A 840 -31.58 -43.00 -39.73
CA GLY A 840 -31.74 -41.60 -40.13
C GLY A 840 -30.43 -40.85 -40.39
N GLY A 841 -29.28 -41.52 -40.22
CA GLY A 841 -27.97 -41.05 -40.65
C GLY A 841 -27.60 -41.53 -42.06
N VAL A 842 -26.85 -40.72 -42.80
CA VAL A 842 -26.31 -41.03 -44.13
C VAL A 842 -24.85 -40.58 -44.20
N LEU A 843 -23.96 -41.47 -44.64
CA LEU A 843 -22.59 -41.13 -45.02
C LEU A 843 -22.51 -40.97 -46.55
N ASP A 844 -22.26 -39.76 -47.02
CA ASP A 844 -22.23 -39.42 -48.43
C ASP A 844 -20.78 -39.27 -48.93
N LEU A 845 -20.29 -40.28 -49.66
CA LEU A 845 -18.92 -40.33 -50.18
C LEU A 845 -18.85 -39.67 -51.57
N GLN A 846 -18.66 -38.35 -51.60
CA GLN A 846 -18.58 -37.55 -52.82
C GLN A 846 -17.19 -37.59 -53.50
N HIS A 847 -16.55 -38.75 -53.45
CA HIS A 847 -15.30 -39.05 -54.16
C HIS A 847 -15.43 -40.36 -54.92
N GLY A 848 -14.67 -40.59 -55.99
CA GLY A 848 -14.70 -41.86 -56.73
C GLY A 848 -13.81 -42.97 -56.15
N ALA A 849 -13.15 -42.71 -55.01
CA ALA A 849 -12.22 -43.64 -54.37
C ALA A 849 -12.91 -44.58 -53.36
N SER A 850 -12.23 -45.69 -53.03
CA SER A 850 -12.55 -46.51 -51.86
C SER A 850 -11.69 -46.05 -50.68
N ASP A 851 -12.32 -45.76 -49.55
CA ASP A 851 -11.66 -45.49 -48.27
C ASP A 851 -11.56 -46.78 -47.43
N THR A 852 -10.66 -46.87 -46.45
CA THR A 852 -10.49 -48.08 -45.62
C THR A 852 -10.80 -47.79 -44.15
N VAL A 853 -11.48 -48.71 -43.47
CA VAL A 853 -11.83 -48.59 -42.05
C VAL A 853 -11.78 -49.96 -41.36
N ASP A 854 -11.52 -49.97 -40.05
CA ASP A 854 -11.52 -51.22 -39.27
C ASP A 854 -12.94 -51.75 -39.17
N LYS A 855 -13.89 -50.92 -38.71
CA LYS A 855 -15.26 -51.39 -38.44
C LYS A 855 -16.30 -50.45 -39.00
N LEU A 856 -17.36 -51.02 -39.55
CA LEU A 856 -18.59 -50.30 -39.92
C LEU A 856 -19.76 -50.86 -39.11
N PHE A 857 -20.51 -49.98 -38.45
CA PHE A 857 -21.79 -50.31 -37.82
C PHE A 857 -22.92 -49.60 -38.54
N ILE A 858 -23.94 -50.36 -38.94
CA ILE A 858 -25.19 -49.81 -39.49
C ILE A 858 -26.32 -50.23 -38.54
N ASN A 859 -27.05 -49.24 -38.01
CA ASN A 859 -28.11 -49.42 -37.02
C ASN A 859 -27.67 -50.27 -35.81
N GLY A 860 -26.43 -50.08 -35.36
CA GLY A 860 -25.85 -50.81 -34.23
C GLY A 860 -25.34 -52.21 -34.57
N VAL A 861 -25.52 -52.70 -35.79
CA VAL A 861 -25.00 -54.01 -36.26
C VAL A 861 -23.66 -53.81 -36.96
N GLN A 862 -22.62 -54.49 -36.47
CA GLN A 862 -21.32 -54.52 -37.15
C GLN A 862 -21.45 -55.25 -38.48
N GLN A 863 -20.99 -54.62 -39.54
CA GLN A 863 -20.97 -55.18 -40.89
C GLN A 863 -19.77 -56.10 -41.08
N ALA A 864 -19.91 -57.11 -41.94
CA ALA A 864 -18.82 -58.03 -42.27
C ALA A 864 -17.66 -57.29 -42.97
N ALA A 865 -16.49 -57.93 -43.03
CA ALA A 865 -15.40 -57.40 -43.84
C ALA A 865 -15.81 -57.41 -45.33
N GLY A 866 -15.56 -56.31 -46.05
CA GLY A 866 -16.01 -56.15 -47.43
C GLY A 866 -16.14 -54.69 -47.87
N VAL A 867 -16.50 -54.49 -49.15
CA VAL A 867 -16.69 -53.16 -49.72
C VAL A 867 -18.16 -52.76 -49.63
N TYR A 868 -18.44 -51.61 -48.99
CA TYR A 868 -19.77 -51.04 -48.81
C TYR A 868 -19.90 -49.72 -49.56
N ASP A 869 -20.94 -49.60 -50.40
CA ASP A 869 -21.20 -48.46 -51.26
C ASP A 869 -22.70 -48.11 -51.30
N SER A 870 -23.09 -47.26 -52.24
CA SER A 870 -24.49 -46.86 -52.43
C SER A 870 -25.43 -47.98 -52.90
N THR A 871 -24.91 -49.12 -53.34
CA THR A 871 -25.69 -50.24 -53.87
C THR A 871 -25.97 -51.33 -52.84
N ASN A 872 -25.13 -51.47 -51.81
CA ASN A 872 -25.18 -52.59 -50.86
C ASN A 872 -25.23 -52.19 -49.37
N SER A 873 -25.23 -50.90 -49.05
CA SER A 873 -25.33 -50.38 -47.67
C SER A 873 -26.76 -50.20 -47.16
N GLY A 874 -27.79 -50.50 -47.95
CA GLY A 874 -29.19 -50.25 -47.55
C GLY A 874 -29.58 -48.76 -47.51
N GLY A 875 -28.85 -47.91 -48.23
CA GLY A 875 -29.10 -46.45 -48.29
C GLY A 875 -28.40 -45.64 -47.20
N PHE A 876 -27.62 -46.28 -46.32
CA PHE A 876 -26.84 -45.63 -45.28
C PHE A 876 -25.53 -45.01 -45.81
N ILE A 877 -25.02 -45.50 -46.94
CA ILE A 877 -23.93 -44.88 -47.68
C ILE A 877 -24.47 -44.39 -49.03
N THR A 878 -24.11 -43.18 -49.43
CA THR A 878 -24.45 -42.58 -50.74
C THR A 878 -23.20 -42.02 -51.43
N GLY A 879 -23.37 -41.46 -52.62
CA GLY A 879 -22.27 -40.86 -53.39
C GLY A 879 -21.63 -41.84 -54.39
N SER A 880 -20.46 -41.45 -54.91
CA SER A 880 -19.71 -42.21 -55.92
C SER A 880 -18.61 -43.10 -55.34
N GLY A 881 -18.36 -43.00 -54.03
CA GLY A 881 -17.28 -43.70 -53.33
C GLY A 881 -17.75 -44.94 -52.58
N SER A 882 -16.80 -45.60 -51.91
CA SER A 882 -17.05 -46.81 -51.12
C SER A 882 -16.19 -46.85 -49.85
N LEU A 883 -16.61 -47.65 -48.86
CA LEU A 883 -15.80 -48.04 -47.70
C LEU A 883 -15.35 -49.50 -47.83
N ASN A 884 -14.06 -49.77 -47.68
CA ASN A 884 -13.49 -51.10 -47.52
C ASN A 884 -13.32 -51.39 -46.03
N VAL A 885 -14.17 -52.26 -45.50
CA VAL A 885 -14.17 -52.67 -44.08
C VAL A 885 -13.25 -53.87 -43.92
N THR A 886 -12.19 -53.74 -43.11
CA THR A 886 -11.18 -54.80 -42.94
C THR A 886 -11.36 -55.64 -41.68
N GLY A 887 -11.97 -55.06 -40.64
CA GLY A 887 -12.20 -55.73 -39.37
C GLY A 887 -13.34 -56.75 -39.49
N VAL A 888 -13.03 -57.98 -39.13
CA VAL A 888 -14.02 -59.07 -39.10
C VAL A 888 -14.88 -58.89 -37.85
N PRO A 889 -16.23 -58.92 -37.94
CA PRO A 889 -17.07 -59.11 -36.77
C PRO A 889 -16.55 -60.34 -36.02
N THR A 890 -16.09 -60.18 -34.80
CA THR A 890 -15.74 -61.33 -33.98
C THR A 890 -17.03 -62.09 -33.73
N ASP A 891 -17.21 -63.26 -34.35
CA ASP A 891 -18.30 -64.16 -34.01
C ASP A 891 -18.19 -64.42 -32.50
N PRO A 892 -19.16 -63.98 -31.68
CA PRO A 892 -19.04 -64.09 -30.24
C PRO A 892 -18.95 -65.57 -29.78
N TYR A 893 -19.42 -66.50 -30.63
CA TYR A 893 -19.22 -67.93 -30.43
C TYR A 893 -17.74 -68.33 -30.50
N VAL A 894 -16.97 -67.83 -31.47
CA VAL A 894 -15.54 -68.15 -31.65
C VAL A 894 -14.71 -67.68 -30.45
N ALA A 895 -15.01 -66.47 -29.95
CA ALA A 895 -14.36 -65.94 -28.75
C ALA A 895 -14.70 -66.76 -27.50
N TRP A 896 -15.96 -67.16 -27.35
CA TRP A 896 -16.40 -68.03 -26.25
C TRP A 896 -15.77 -69.42 -26.32
N ALA A 897 -15.78 -70.06 -27.49
CA ALA A 897 -15.24 -71.40 -27.70
C ALA A 897 -13.75 -71.44 -27.30
N SER A 898 -12.97 -70.44 -27.72
CA SER A 898 -11.58 -70.29 -27.32
C SER A 898 -11.43 -70.06 -25.80
N ALA A 899 -12.28 -69.22 -25.20
CA ALA A 899 -12.23 -68.94 -23.76
C ALA A 899 -12.61 -70.15 -22.89
N LYS A 900 -13.53 -71.00 -23.35
CA LYS A 900 -13.87 -72.28 -22.71
C LYS A 900 -12.82 -73.36 -22.95
N GLY A 901 -11.81 -73.11 -23.78
CA GLY A 901 -10.71 -74.05 -24.04
C GLY A 901 -11.03 -75.11 -25.11
N LEU A 902 -12.05 -74.87 -25.95
CA LEU A 902 -12.29 -75.71 -27.12
C LEU A 902 -11.14 -75.57 -28.11
N THR A 903 -10.76 -76.69 -28.71
CA THR A 903 -9.65 -76.78 -29.65
C THR A 903 -10.15 -76.55 -31.06
N SER A 904 -9.56 -75.55 -31.74
CA SER A 904 -10.07 -75.14 -33.05
C SER A 904 -9.95 -76.24 -34.10
N GLY A 905 -11.05 -76.49 -34.82
CA GLY A 905 -11.18 -77.53 -35.83
C GLY A 905 -11.30 -78.96 -35.29
N VAL A 906 -11.42 -79.15 -33.96
CA VAL A 906 -11.50 -80.47 -33.32
C VAL A 906 -12.84 -80.67 -32.63
N ASN A 907 -13.21 -79.75 -31.74
CA ASN A 907 -14.43 -79.84 -30.93
C ASN A 907 -15.09 -78.47 -30.72
N ASP A 908 -14.79 -77.50 -31.60
CA ASP A 908 -15.30 -76.14 -31.55
C ASP A 908 -16.43 -75.89 -32.56
N ALA A 909 -16.93 -76.91 -33.27
CA ALA A 909 -18.09 -76.70 -34.15
C ALA A 909 -19.36 -76.52 -33.30
N LYS A 910 -20.26 -75.64 -33.74
CA LYS A 910 -21.53 -75.34 -33.05
C LYS A 910 -22.40 -76.57 -32.76
N GLY A 911 -22.26 -77.61 -33.58
CA GLY A 911 -22.96 -78.88 -33.44
C GLY A 911 -22.23 -79.95 -32.62
N ASP A 912 -20.98 -79.71 -32.21
CA ASP A 912 -20.22 -80.65 -31.39
C ASP A 912 -20.74 -80.64 -29.95
N ASP A 913 -20.62 -81.79 -29.27
CA ASP A 913 -20.97 -82.02 -27.87
C ASP A 913 -19.76 -82.72 -27.22
N PRO A 914 -18.73 -81.94 -26.78
CA PRO A 914 -17.44 -82.52 -26.39
C PRO A 914 -17.47 -83.29 -25.07
N ASP A 915 -18.39 -82.96 -24.17
CA ASP A 915 -18.55 -83.62 -22.87
C ASP A 915 -19.67 -84.69 -22.86
N HIS A 916 -20.38 -84.84 -23.96
CA HIS A 916 -21.41 -85.86 -24.22
C HIS A 916 -22.60 -85.78 -23.26
N ASP A 917 -22.99 -84.57 -22.83
CA ASP A 917 -24.15 -84.35 -21.97
C ASP A 917 -25.47 -84.22 -22.76
N GLY A 918 -25.37 -84.16 -24.09
CA GLY A 918 -26.49 -84.03 -25.02
C GLY A 918 -26.81 -82.59 -25.43
N LEU A 919 -26.10 -81.60 -24.91
CA LEU A 919 -26.16 -80.20 -25.32
C LEU A 919 -24.96 -79.90 -26.22
N ASN A 920 -25.22 -79.41 -27.42
CA ASN A 920 -24.12 -79.00 -28.29
C ASN A 920 -23.60 -77.62 -27.90
N ASN A 921 -22.40 -77.30 -28.39
CA ASN A 921 -21.72 -76.03 -28.16
C ASN A 921 -22.60 -74.80 -28.46
N LEU A 922 -23.52 -74.86 -29.44
CA LEU A 922 -24.45 -73.74 -29.72
C LEU A 922 -25.42 -73.51 -28.57
N ILE A 923 -26.01 -74.58 -28.04
CA ILE A 923 -26.94 -74.49 -26.91
C ILE A 923 -26.21 -74.00 -25.66
N GLU A 924 -25.00 -74.49 -25.43
CA GLU A 924 -24.19 -74.06 -24.29
C GLU A 924 -23.73 -72.61 -24.43
N PHE A 925 -23.31 -72.19 -25.62
CA PHE A 925 -23.02 -70.80 -25.90
C PHE A 925 -24.25 -69.91 -25.71
N ALA A 926 -25.44 -70.37 -26.11
CA ALA A 926 -26.66 -69.59 -25.98
C ALA A 926 -27.07 -69.37 -24.52
N PHE A 927 -26.90 -70.38 -23.65
CA PHE A 927 -27.44 -70.38 -22.28
C PHE A 927 -26.37 -70.38 -21.18
N ASP A 928 -25.14 -69.95 -21.48
CA ASP A 928 -24.02 -69.84 -20.51
C ASP A 928 -23.57 -71.21 -19.91
N GLY A 929 -23.58 -72.25 -20.73
CA GLY A 929 -23.09 -73.60 -20.40
C GLY A 929 -21.56 -73.74 -20.49
N ASN A 930 -21.07 -74.93 -20.16
CA ASN A 930 -19.65 -75.27 -20.15
C ASN A 930 -19.36 -76.53 -20.99
N PRO A 931 -18.82 -76.37 -22.21
CA PRO A 931 -18.73 -77.42 -23.22
C PRO A 931 -17.70 -78.52 -22.94
N LEU A 932 -17.11 -78.52 -21.76
CA LEU A 932 -16.10 -79.47 -21.31
C LEU A 932 -16.50 -80.15 -19.99
N SER A 933 -17.73 -79.96 -19.53
CA SER A 933 -18.21 -80.44 -18.24
C SER A 933 -19.68 -80.84 -18.31
N GLY A 934 -19.94 -82.14 -18.47
CA GLY A 934 -21.30 -82.70 -18.44
C GLY A 934 -21.99 -82.68 -17.07
N ALA A 935 -21.52 -81.85 -16.14
CA ALA A 935 -22.25 -81.50 -14.93
C ALA A 935 -23.23 -80.38 -15.28
N SER A 936 -24.50 -80.53 -14.86
CA SER A 936 -25.48 -79.45 -15.03
C SER A 936 -25.01 -78.21 -14.26
N ASP A 937 -24.58 -77.17 -14.98
CA ASP A 937 -24.16 -75.88 -14.42
C ASP A 937 -25.33 -75.07 -13.82
N GLN A 938 -26.52 -75.67 -13.73
CA GLN A 938 -27.75 -75.08 -13.17
C GLN A 938 -27.96 -73.63 -13.65
N ARG A 939 -27.99 -73.39 -14.96
CA ARG A 939 -28.16 -72.03 -15.52
C ARG A 939 -29.60 -71.69 -15.87
N ILE A 940 -30.43 -72.68 -16.15
CA ILE A 940 -31.84 -72.52 -16.48
C ILE A 940 -32.69 -72.94 -15.28
N PHE A 941 -33.57 -72.05 -14.84
CA PHE A 941 -34.36 -72.22 -13.62
C PHE A 941 -35.84 -72.09 -13.92
N THR A 942 -36.63 -73.08 -13.49
CA THR A 942 -38.09 -72.97 -13.44
C THR A 942 -38.54 -72.73 -12.01
N LYS A 943 -39.42 -71.76 -11.79
CA LYS A 943 -39.96 -71.43 -10.47
C LYS A 943 -41.43 -71.03 -10.59
N VAL A 944 -42.25 -71.47 -9.65
CA VAL A 944 -43.58 -70.87 -9.46
C VAL A 944 -43.41 -69.59 -8.66
N ALA A 945 -43.77 -68.46 -9.25
CA ALA A 945 -43.65 -67.14 -8.63
C ALA A 945 -44.88 -66.29 -8.91
N THR A 946 -45.10 -65.28 -8.08
CA THR A 946 -46.15 -64.29 -8.32
C THR A 946 -45.70 -63.33 -9.41
N VAL A 947 -46.45 -63.27 -10.51
CA VAL A 947 -46.25 -62.32 -11.61
C VAL A 947 -47.58 -61.59 -11.84
N ASN A 948 -47.57 -60.26 -11.85
CA ASN A 948 -48.77 -59.42 -11.92
C ASN A 948 -49.85 -59.77 -10.87
N GLY A 949 -49.44 -60.25 -9.69
CA GLY A 949 -50.35 -60.60 -8.59
C GLY A 949 -50.96 -62.00 -8.62
N SER A 950 -50.64 -62.85 -9.61
CA SER A 950 -51.10 -64.24 -9.70
C SER A 950 -49.92 -65.23 -9.75
N PRO A 951 -50.08 -66.47 -9.24
CA PRO A 951 -49.04 -67.49 -9.36
C PRO A 951 -48.90 -67.92 -10.82
N ALA A 952 -47.67 -67.92 -11.35
CA ALA A 952 -47.36 -68.36 -12.70
C ALA A 952 -46.11 -69.26 -12.69
N LEU A 953 -46.04 -70.19 -13.66
CA LEU A 953 -44.82 -70.92 -13.94
C LEU A 953 -43.87 -70.00 -14.70
N THR A 954 -42.69 -69.73 -14.12
CA THR A 954 -41.67 -68.87 -14.72
C THR A 954 -40.45 -69.69 -15.14
N LEU A 955 -39.81 -69.27 -16.24
CA LEU A 955 -38.55 -69.79 -16.75
C LEU A 955 -37.52 -68.66 -16.77
N THR A 956 -36.49 -68.76 -15.93
CA THR A 956 -35.35 -67.84 -15.94
C THR A 956 -34.15 -68.52 -16.58
N LEU A 957 -33.52 -67.85 -17.53
CA LEU A 957 -32.37 -68.36 -18.27
C LEU A 957 -31.41 -67.24 -18.67
N PRO A 958 -30.12 -67.53 -18.91
CA PRO A 958 -29.19 -66.56 -19.46
C PRO A 958 -29.47 -66.37 -20.94
N VAL A 959 -29.44 -65.12 -21.40
CA VAL A 959 -29.38 -64.78 -22.83
C VAL A 959 -28.22 -63.83 -23.08
N ARG A 960 -27.75 -63.75 -24.32
CA ARG A 960 -26.71 -62.78 -24.71
C ARG A 960 -27.14 -61.35 -24.38
N VAL A 961 -26.23 -60.56 -23.80
CA VAL A 961 -26.46 -59.13 -23.53
C VAL A 961 -26.83 -58.42 -24.84
N GLY A 962 -27.89 -57.60 -24.81
CA GLY A 962 -28.41 -56.91 -25.98
C GLY A 962 -29.59 -57.60 -26.69
N THR A 963 -29.96 -58.81 -26.29
CA THR A 963 -31.18 -59.49 -26.81
C THR A 963 -32.45 -58.77 -26.34
N SER A 964 -33.36 -58.44 -27.25
CA SER A 964 -34.64 -57.78 -26.93
C SER A 964 -35.83 -58.67 -27.31
N PHE A 965 -36.67 -59.04 -26.35
CA PHE A 965 -37.89 -59.81 -26.60
C PHE A 965 -39.10 -58.85 -26.65
N PRO A 966 -39.72 -58.65 -27.82
CA PRO A 966 -40.96 -57.88 -27.90
C PRO A 966 -42.13 -58.68 -27.30
N PRO A 967 -43.14 -58.04 -26.70
CA PRO A 967 -44.36 -58.73 -26.25
C PRO A 967 -45.08 -59.34 -27.47
N SER A 968 -45.53 -60.60 -27.37
CA SER A 968 -46.08 -61.33 -28.52
C SER A 968 -47.43 -62.01 -28.24
N VAL A 969 -48.02 -62.51 -29.32
CA VAL A 969 -49.11 -63.50 -29.35
C VAL A 969 -48.46 -64.79 -29.85
N GLY A 970 -48.14 -65.71 -28.96
CA GLY A 970 -47.49 -67.00 -29.20
C GLY A 970 -46.02 -67.08 -28.74
N GLU A 971 -45.21 -67.80 -29.52
CA GLU A 971 -43.77 -67.99 -29.27
C GLU A 971 -42.99 -66.67 -29.31
N LEU A 972 -42.03 -66.50 -28.39
CA LEU A 972 -41.07 -65.42 -28.44
C LEU A 972 -39.83 -65.85 -29.20
N VAL A 973 -39.52 -65.15 -30.30
CA VAL A 973 -38.31 -65.36 -31.11
C VAL A 973 -37.46 -64.10 -31.10
N SER A 974 -36.20 -64.19 -30.65
CA SER A 974 -35.27 -63.05 -30.63
C SER A 974 -33.81 -63.49 -30.52
N GLY A 975 -32.84 -62.69 -30.99
CA GLY A 975 -31.44 -63.04 -30.85
C GLY A 975 -30.45 -62.05 -31.51
N PRO A 976 -29.31 -61.73 -30.89
CA PRO A 976 -28.22 -60.99 -31.50
C PRO A 976 -27.18 -61.93 -32.15
N GLY A 977 -26.70 -61.60 -33.35
CA GLY A 977 -25.62 -62.34 -34.00
C GLY A 977 -26.08 -63.69 -34.56
N SER A 978 -25.41 -64.78 -34.16
CA SER A 978 -25.63 -66.15 -34.68
C SER A 978 -26.42 -67.07 -33.72
N VAL A 979 -27.21 -66.48 -32.82
CA VAL A 979 -28.06 -67.24 -31.88
C VAL A 979 -29.45 -66.64 -31.93
N ILE A 980 -30.45 -67.46 -32.23
CA ILE A 980 -31.87 -67.13 -32.18
C ILE A 980 -32.49 -67.93 -31.03
N TYR A 981 -33.01 -67.22 -30.03
CA TYR A 981 -33.75 -67.79 -28.91
C TYR A 981 -35.22 -67.97 -29.27
N HIS A 982 -35.77 -69.10 -28.87
CA HIS A 982 -37.15 -69.52 -29.05
C HIS A 982 -37.73 -69.85 -27.68
N ILE A 983 -38.64 -69.03 -27.15
CA ILE A 983 -39.32 -69.29 -25.88
C ILE A 983 -40.76 -69.66 -26.16
N GLN A 984 -41.15 -70.86 -25.73
CA GLN A 984 -42.39 -71.49 -26.16
C GLN A 984 -43.18 -72.03 -24.96
N GLY A 985 -44.51 -71.89 -25.01
CA GLY A 985 -45.45 -72.46 -24.05
C GLY A 985 -46.34 -73.54 -24.67
N SER A 986 -46.73 -74.55 -23.88
CA SER A 986 -47.57 -75.68 -24.28
C SER A 986 -48.48 -76.16 -23.15
N VAL A 987 -49.59 -76.84 -23.46
CA VAL A 987 -50.43 -77.57 -22.47
C VAL A 987 -50.31 -79.09 -22.57
N ASP A 988 -49.60 -79.61 -23.58
CA ASP A 988 -49.59 -81.04 -23.91
C ASP A 988 -48.21 -81.58 -24.33
N LEU A 989 -47.16 -80.74 -24.27
CA LEU A 989 -45.79 -81.01 -24.75
C LEU A 989 -45.66 -81.26 -26.26
N VAL A 990 -46.76 -81.19 -27.02
CA VAL A 990 -46.80 -81.44 -28.46
C VAL A 990 -47.00 -80.14 -29.23
N ASN A 991 -48.00 -79.33 -28.85
CA ASN A 991 -48.30 -78.04 -29.45
C ASN A 991 -47.72 -76.90 -28.60
N TRP A 992 -46.74 -76.19 -29.15
CA TRP A 992 -45.93 -75.17 -28.48
C TRP A 992 -46.32 -73.74 -28.88
N ALA A 993 -47.63 -73.46 -28.89
CA ALA A 993 -48.21 -72.23 -29.43
C ALA A 993 -48.88 -71.33 -28.38
N LEU A 994 -48.69 -71.58 -27.08
CA LEU A 994 -49.20 -70.66 -26.06
C LEU A 994 -48.42 -69.35 -26.07
N ASP A 995 -49.12 -68.28 -25.72
CA ASP A 995 -48.52 -66.97 -25.48
C ASP A 995 -47.48 -67.06 -24.36
N VAL A 996 -46.31 -66.50 -24.61
CA VAL A 996 -45.25 -66.33 -23.60
C VAL A 996 -44.88 -64.86 -23.55
N ASP A 997 -44.79 -64.32 -22.35
CA ASP A 997 -44.34 -62.96 -22.11
C ASP A 997 -43.09 -62.93 -21.24
N GLU A 998 -42.35 -61.84 -21.34
CA GLU A 998 -41.30 -61.54 -20.38
C GLU A 998 -41.89 -61.02 -19.07
N VAL A 999 -41.34 -61.48 -17.94
CA VAL A 999 -41.75 -61.03 -16.61
C VAL A 999 -41.59 -59.50 -16.49
N PRO A 1000 -42.64 -58.75 -16.10
CA PRO A 1000 -42.57 -57.30 -15.97
C PRO A 1000 -41.51 -56.86 -14.96
N ALA A 1001 -40.85 -55.71 -15.23
CA ALA A 1001 -39.72 -55.21 -14.46
C ALA A 1001 -39.94 -55.13 -12.93
N GLY A 1002 -41.19 -54.92 -12.48
CA GLY A 1002 -41.54 -54.89 -11.05
C GLY A 1002 -41.42 -56.23 -10.32
N ASP A 1003 -41.55 -57.35 -11.04
CA ASP A 1003 -41.58 -58.70 -10.46
C ASP A 1003 -40.26 -59.47 -10.66
N VAL A 1004 -39.41 -59.03 -11.59
CA VAL A 1004 -38.14 -59.70 -11.96
C VAL A 1004 -37.27 -60.01 -10.75
N ALA A 1005 -37.11 -59.06 -9.82
CA ALA A 1005 -36.25 -59.25 -8.64
C ALA A 1005 -36.73 -60.41 -7.74
N ALA A 1006 -38.05 -60.61 -7.63
CA ALA A 1006 -38.63 -61.70 -6.84
C ALA A 1006 -38.55 -63.06 -7.57
N VAL A 1007 -38.75 -63.04 -8.90
CA VAL A 1007 -38.61 -64.23 -9.74
C VAL A 1007 -37.17 -64.73 -9.73
N GLN A 1008 -36.19 -63.84 -9.90
CA GLN A 1008 -34.76 -64.16 -9.99
C GLN A 1008 -34.06 -64.30 -8.64
N ALA A 1009 -34.77 -64.18 -7.52
CA ALA A 1009 -34.19 -64.30 -6.19
C ALA A 1009 -33.53 -65.68 -5.98
N GLY A 1010 -32.22 -65.66 -5.65
CA GLY A 1010 -31.42 -66.86 -5.40
C GLY A 1010 -30.76 -67.47 -6.64
N ILE A 1011 -30.98 -66.90 -7.83
CA ILE A 1011 -30.34 -67.32 -9.08
C ILE A 1011 -29.00 -66.60 -9.22
N ALA A 1012 -27.92 -67.34 -9.50
CA ALA A 1012 -26.61 -66.76 -9.74
C ALA A 1012 -26.58 -65.96 -11.05
N ASN A 1013 -25.77 -64.90 -11.08
CA ASN A 1013 -25.55 -64.16 -12.32
C ASN A 1013 -24.78 -65.03 -13.32
N PRO A 1014 -25.11 -64.94 -14.62
CA PRO A 1014 -24.37 -65.64 -15.66
C PRO A 1014 -22.98 -65.02 -15.86
N GLU A 1015 -22.12 -65.67 -16.64
CA GLU A 1015 -20.80 -65.15 -16.98
C GLU A 1015 -20.88 -63.85 -17.79
N THR A 1016 -19.74 -63.17 -17.91
CA THR A 1016 -19.65 -61.89 -18.64
C THR A 1016 -19.99 -62.12 -20.12
N GLY A 1017 -21.07 -61.48 -20.59
CA GLY A 1017 -21.59 -61.66 -21.95
C GLY A 1017 -23.05 -62.11 -22.01
N TRP A 1018 -23.61 -62.53 -20.86
CA TRP A 1018 -25.01 -62.94 -20.71
C TRP A 1018 -25.72 -62.13 -19.62
N ILE A 1019 -27.05 -62.19 -19.63
CA ILE A 1019 -27.94 -61.61 -18.61
C ILE A 1019 -29.12 -62.56 -18.37
N ASN A 1020 -29.54 -62.72 -17.11
CA ASN A 1020 -30.72 -63.51 -16.80
C ASN A 1020 -31.99 -62.80 -17.25
N ARG A 1021 -32.83 -63.50 -18.01
CA ARG A 1021 -34.17 -63.06 -18.42
C ARG A 1021 -35.18 -64.07 -17.96
N SER A 1022 -36.34 -63.58 -17.54
CA SER A 1022 -37.40 -64.41 -16.96
C SER A 1022 -38.65 -64.31 -17.81
N PHE A 1023 -39.24 -65.45 -18.13
CA PHE A 1023 -40.42 -65.57 -18.98
C PHE A 1023 -41.52 -66.31 -18.23
N TYR A 1024 -42.77 -66.05 -18.59
CA TYR A 1024 -43.94 -66.71 -18.01
C TYR A 1024 -45.04 -66.87 -19.06
N ILE A 1025 -45.97 -67.78 -18.80
CA ILE A 1025 -47.19 -67.94 -19.61
C ILE A 1025 -48.29 -67.10 -18.97
N PRO A 1026 -48.80 -66.04 -19.63
CA PRO A 1026 -49.87 -65.23 -19.09
C PRO A 1026 -51.12 -66.06 -18.76
N GLY A 1027 -51.63 -65.92 -17.52
CA GLY A 1027 -52.83 -66.61 -17.08
C GLY A 1027 -52.66 -68.10 -16.75
N SER A 1028 -51.44 -68.65 -16.75
CA SER A 1028 -51.19 -70.02 -16.31
C SER A 1028 -51.44 -70.17 -14.81
N ASP A 1029 -52.27 -71.12 -14.39
CA ASP A 1029 -52.41 -71.52 -12.98
C ASP A 1029 -51.61 -72.83 -12.77
N PRO A 1030 -50.49 -72.82 -12.02
CA PRO A 1030 -49.70 -74.02 -11.75
C PRO A 1030 -50.43 -75.06 -10.89
N SER A 1031 -51.64 -74.76 -10.40
CA SER A 1031 -52.51 -75.70 -9.66
C SER A 1031 -53.75 -76.15 -10.44
N GLY A 1032 -53.96 -75.63 -11.66
CA GLY A 1032 -55.13 -75.91 -12.50
C GLY A 1032 -54.85 -76.91 -13.63
N THR A 1033 -55.88 -77.67 -14.02
CA THR A 1033 -55.84 -78.52 -15.24
C THR A 1033 -56.32 -77.73 -16.46
N PRO A 1034 -55.63 -77.82 -17.62
CA PRO A 1034 -54.43 -78.62 -17.92
C PRO A 1034 -53.11 -77.95 -17.46
N GLU A 1035 -52.13 -78.79 -17.15
CA GLU A 1035 -50.77 -78.35 -16.78
C GLU A 1035 -50.12 -77.58 -17.95
N CYS A 1036 -49.52 -76.43 -17.66
CA CYS A 1036 -48.78 -75.62 -18.63
C CYS A 1036 -47.28 -75.92 -18.55
N PHE A 1037 -46.62 -76.02 -19.70
CA PHE A 1037 -45.20 -76.26 -19.88
C PHE A 1037 -44.57 -75.07 -20.60
N ILE A 1038 -43.40 -74.63 -20.15
CA ILE A 1038 -42.60 -73.59 -20.80
C ILE A 1038 -41.22 -74.15 -21.10
N ARG A 1039 -40.67 -73.86 -22.28
CA ARG A 1039 -39.32 -74.26 -22.65
C ARG A 1039 -38.59 -73.13 -23.39
N ALA A 1040 -37.28 -73.27 -23.45
CA ALA A 1040 -36.43 -72.49 -24.32
C ALA A 1040 -35.66 -73.40 -25.29
N LYS A 1041 -35.41 -72.89 -26.48
CA LYS A 1041 -34.53 -73.47 -27.49
C LYS A 1041 -33.65 -72.35 -28.07
N ALA A 1042 -32.45 -72.72 -28.52
CA ALA A 1042 -31.64 -71.86 -29.36
C ALA A 1042 -31.40 -72.52 -30.73
N THR A 1043 -31.35 -71.69 -31.75
CA THR A 1043 -30.99 -72.03 -33.13
C THR A 1043 -29.97 -71.02 -33.65
N GLU A 1044 -29.38 -71.32 -34.81
CA GLU A 1044 -28.48 -70.39 -35.50
C GLU A 1044 -29.25 -69.38 -36.36
#